data_AF-A0A926UIQ7-F1
#
_entry.id   AF-A0A926UIQ7-F1
#
_cell.length_a   1.000
_cell.length_b   1.000
_cell.length_c   1.000
_cell.angle_alpha   90.00
_cell.angle_beta   90.00
_cell.angle_gamma   90.00
#
_symmetry.space_group_name_H-M   'P 1'
#
loop_
_entity.id
_entity.type
_entity.pdbx_description
1 polymer ?
#
loop_
_entity_poly.entity_id
_entity_poly.type
_entity_poly.pdbx_seq_one_letter_code
_entity_poly.pdbx_strand_id
1 'polypeptide(L)'
;MTNTPVSAIEAVNNAINSHNPFTNAGITQQQNIWGKGFPDVQTLNAHASNKVFEAIEFVRKSKSNQDKVTSIVITSPVGVGKTHLLSRIRHELEKRGGALFVYSGVNNYTDLNLVKYQLQQTLADSLSKTGSQEVMQWQEVAAAMVSEGEKNTPSPADLVKKFDSTYKKRLARNSNLIDVLQNKVIKNKPSTDPYIVRAILWTLSQIQVSFAKLWLSGEELAQSNANDLGLPNLSKTNQDREAEALNKIQQILNIVSSYNPVIICFDEIDIENNCNEDGLTTPLVIADLVKRLHDTLENSELGQGVVILTVMKSETWKDVINQQHDGKVDRLSKYTQVKPIELKPLNADAMVQLATIWLQEYYSSKNLIPPHPLYPFEEGKLREYGKNKPTVREALRWCADNFKIEEDPLPSDPFERFEIAFTRESDVKFEEYIEDGSRIADALYFGFNTLKGQTLEGVSIEEITNDIKPKSHNKNFINFKIIGNENGKEVKIGVAVIQDSQFTLNACLRRLNDYHTFDLTRGCLVRSKSKIEQMKKRSEGYKLLDELIVRKGGEHVDLIENQIRPLIVILAIYNKKEKYQLTEDQIFEIISKNNITFDNLLLKEILSDPSGNIIEVDDEDDLSDLFGDSEDIDVDISEVGDEDNLSDLLG
;
A
#
# COMPACT_ATOMS: atom_id res chain seq x y z
N MET A 1 -27.65 -10.58 -6.86
CA MET A 1 -26.49 -10.59 -5.94
C MET A 1 -25.28 -10.93 -6.78
N THR A 2 -24.44 -9.94 -7.08
CA THR A 2 -23.23 -10.11 -7.87
C THR A 2 -22.14 -10.64 -6.94
N ASN A 3 -21.65 -11.86 -7.18
CA ASN A 3 -20.49 -12.41 -6.48
C ASN A 3 -19.27 -11.56 -6.81
N THR A 4 -18.95 -10.61 -5.93
CA THR A 4 -17.68 -9.88 -5.98
C THR A 4 -16.56 -10.89 -5.77
N PRO A 5 -15.49 -10.90 -6.60
CA PRO A 5 -14.39 -11.83 -6.42
C PRO A 5 -13.71 -11.56 -5.07
N VAL A 6 -13.75 -12.53 -4.15
CA VAL A 6 -13.07 -12.47 -2.84
C VAL A 6 -11.76 -13.25 -2.94
N SER A 7 -10.67 -12.72 -2.37
CA SER A 7 -9.41 -13.46 -2.29
C SER A 7 -9.54 -14.67 -1.36
N ALA A 8 -8.67 -15.68 -1.51
CA ALA A 8 -8.67 -16.83 -0.62
C ALA A 8 -8.52 -16.38 0.85
N ILE A 9 -9.39 -16.89 1.74
CA ILE A 9 -9.43 -16.47 3.15
C ILE A 9 -8.08 -16.68 3.85
N GLU A 10 -7.35 -17.74 3.47
CA GLU A 10 -6.01 -18.02 3.98
C GLU A 10 -5.02 -16.91 3.61
N ALA A 11 -5.08 -16.38 2.39
CA ALA A 11 -4.22 -15.28 1.95
C ALA A 11 -4.52 -13.98 2.72
N VAL A 12 -5.80 -13.68 2.93
CA VAL A 12 -6.25 -12.52 3.73
C VAL A 12 -5.82 -12.67 5.19
N ASN A 13 -5.99 -13.86 5.76
CA ASN A 13 -5.63 -14.16 7.14
C ASN A 13 -4.11 -14.11 7.37
N ASN A 14 -3.33 -14.68 6.45
CA ASN A 14 -1.87 -14.59 6.48
C ASN A 14 -1.40 -13.13 6.40
N ALA A 15 -2.07 -12.28 5.61
CA ALA A 15 -1.76 -10.86 5.57
C ALA A 15 -1.97 -10.21 6.95
N ILE A 16 -3.15 -10.42 7.57
CA ILE A 16 -3.47 -9.89 8.91
C ILE A 16 -2.42 -10.31 9.94
N ASN A 17 -2.08 -11.60 9.98
CA ASN A 17 -1.09 -12.15 10.91
C ASN A 17 0.34 -11.64 10.65
N SER A 18 0.67 -11.34 9.39
CA SER A 18 1.99 -10.83 9.02
C SER A 18 2.23 -9.36 9.39
N HIS A 19 1.18 -8.53 9.32
CA HIS A 19 1.33 -7.08 9.49
C HIS A 19 0.02 -6.40 9.89
N ASN A 20 0.09 -5.63 10.98
CA ASN A 20 -1.01 -4.81 11.48
C ASN A 20 -0.87 -3.36 10.98
N PRO A 21 -1.82 -2.86 10.16
CA PRO A 21 -1.75 -1.52 9.58
C PRO A 21 -1.97 -0.39 10.60
N PHE A 22 -2.36 -0.69 11.84
CA PHE A 22 -2.68 0.30 12.85
C PHE A 22 -1.57 0.55 13.88
N THR A 23 -0.53 -0.31 13.96
CA THR A 23 0.51 -0.29 15.01
C THR A 23 1.23 1.07 15.16
N ASN A 24 1.25 1.90 14.13
CA ASN A 24 1.82 3.26 14.17
C ASN A 24 0.89 4.35 13.60
N ALA A 25 -0.37 4.02 13.29
CA ALA A 25 -1.28 4.94 12.60
C ALA A 25 -1.58 6.22 13.40
N GLY A 26 -1.42 6.17 14.74
CA GLY A 26 -1.63 7.30 15.63
C GLY A 26 -0.42 8.24 15.82
N ILE A 27 0.73 7.94 15.21
CA ILE A 27 1.95 8.76 15.27
C ILE A 27 1.95 9.74 14.10
N THR A 28 1.91 11.04 14.40
CA THR A 28 1.88 12.12 13.42
C THR A 28 3.28 12.72 13.24
N GLN A 29 3.72 12.88 11.99
CA GLN A 29 4.95 13.58 11.60
C GLN A 29 4.61 14.60 10.50
N GLN A 30 5.47 15.61 10.30
CA GLN A 30 5.22 16.65 9.29
C GLN A 30 5.11 16.11 7.85
N GLN A 31 5.81 15.01 7.57
CA GLN A 31 5.68 14.29 6.30
C GLN A 31 4.26 13.75 6.05
N ASN A 32 3.42 13.62 7.07
CA ASN A 32 2.00 13.26 6.90
C ASN A 32 1.14 14.44 6.42
N ILE A 33 1.68 15.64 6.28
CA ILE A 33 0.97 16.79 5.69
C ILE A 33 1.39 16.98 4.23
N TRP A 34 2.68 16.80 3.94
CA TRP A 34 3.25 17.03 2.60
C TRP A 34 3.38 15.77 1.73
N GLY A 35 3.38 14.57 2.32
CA GLY A 35 3.44 13.30 1.60
C GLY A 35 2.05 12.76 1.25
N LYS A 36 1.87 11.43 1.22
CA LYS A 36 0.58 10.78 0.90
C LYS A 36 -0.57 11.12 1.87
N GLY A 37 -0.25 11.72 3.02
CA GLY A 37 -1.26 12.12 3.99
C GLY A 37 -1.69 11.01 4.95
N PHE A 38 -2.74 11.31 5.70
CA PHE A 38 -3.58 10.29 6.34
C PHE A 38 -4.76 9.98 5.42
N PRO A 39 -5.34 8.77 5.51
CA PRO A 39 -6.58 8.50 4.83
C PRO A 39 -7.69 9.45 5.32
N ASP A 40 -8.32 10.18 4.38
CA ASP A 40 -9.26 11.24 4.74
C ASP A 40 -10.64 10.70 5.13
N VAL A 41 -10.96 10.78 6.43
CA VAL A 41 -12.32 10.52 6.95
C VAL A 41 -13.17 11.78 6.80
N GLN A 42 -13.79 12.00 5.65
CA GLN A 42 -14.49 13.24 5.30
C GLN A 42 -15.44 13.77 6.39
N THR A 43 -16.13 12.89 7.13
CA THR A 43 -17.06 13.31 8.20
C THR A 43 -16.36 13.81 9.46
N LEU A 44 -15.14 13.35 9.75
CA LEU A 44 -14.39 13.76 10.94
C LEU A 44 -14.04 15.24 10.85
N ASN A 45 -14.52 16.04 11.79
CA ASN A 45 -14.25 17.49 11.85
C ASN A 45 -14.57 18.26 10.54
N ALA A 46 -15.53 17.77 9.74
CA ALA A 46 -15.97 18.43 8.50
C ALA A 46 -16.39 19.88 8.74
N HIS A 47 -17.01 20.17 9.89
CA HIS A 47 -17.41 21.53 10.27
C HIS A 47 -16.22 22.48 10.36
N ALA A 48 -15.04 21.99 10.78
CA ALA A 48 -13.83 22.79 10.89
C ALA A 48 -13.19 23.03 9.53
N SER A 49 -13.03 22.00 8.70
CA SER A 49 -12.47 22.16 7.34
C SER A 49 -13.36 23.06 6.48
N ASN A 50 -14.68 22.90 6.55
CA ASN A 50 -15.61 23.75 5.81
C ASN A 50 -15.48 25.22 6.19
N LYS A 51 -15.33 25.53 7.48
CA LYS A 51 -15.11 26.91 7.95
C LYS A 51 -13.81 27.51 7.44
N VAL A 52 -12.75 26.71 7.30
CA VAL A 52 -11.50 27.16 6.69
C VAL A 52 -11.70 27.50 5.22
N PHE A 53 -12.37 26.63 4.45
CA PHE A 53 -12.66 26.90 3.04
C PHE A 53 -13.59 28.12 2.86
N GLU A 54 -14.59 28.29 3.72
CA GLU A 54 -15.44 29.48 3.75
C GLU A 54 -14.62 30.76 4.01
N ALA A 55 -13.61 30.71 4.88
CA ALA A 55 -12.72 31.83 5.15
C ALA A 55 -11.80 32.16 3.97
N ILE A 56 -11.30 31.14 3.25
CA ILE A 56 -10.53 31.33 2.01
C ILE A 56 -11.40 32.04 0.95
N GLU A 57 -12.64 31.60 0.76
CA GLU A 57 -13.58 32.26 -0.16
C GLU A 57 -13.92 33.68 0.28
N PHE A 58 -14.06 33.91 1.59
CA PHE A 58 -14.33 35.22 2.16
C PHE A 58 -13.21 36.22 1.84
N VAL A 59 -11.95 35.89 2.12
CA VAL A 59 -10.83 36.80 1.83
C VAL A 59 -10.66 37.03 0.33
N ARG A 60 -10.91 35.99 -0.50
CA ARG A 60 -10.83 36.10 -1.96
C ARG A 60 -11.85 37.11 -2.50
N LYS A 61 -13.10 37.03 -2.04
CA LYS A 61 -14.22 37.86 -2.54
C LYS A 61 -14.33 39.21 -1.86
N SER A 62 -13.69 39.41 -0.73
CA SER A 62 -13.76 40.67 0.00
C SER A 62 -13.25 41.83 -0.86
N LYS A 63 -13.92 42.99 -0.74
CA LYS A 63 -13.47 44.25 -1.34
C LYS A 63 -12.83 45.19 -0.31
N SER A 64 -12.91 44.85 0.97
CA SER A 64 -12.34 45.63 2.07
C SER A 64 -10.93 45.14 2.33
N ASN A 65 -9.94 46.04 2.28
CA ASN A 65 -8.55 45.74 2.64
C ASN A 65 -8.43 45.14 4.04
N GLN A 66 -9.27 45.60 4.97
CA GLN A 66 -9.27 45.09 6.33
C GLN A 66 -9.67 43.61 6.38
N ASP A 67 -10.52 43.14 5.47
CA ASP A 67 -11.03 41.76 5.46
C ASP A 67 -10.22 40.82 4.54
N LYS A 68 -9.19 41.35 3.86
CA LYS A 68 -8.24 40.55 3.09
C LYS A 68 -7.29 39.75 3.97
N VAL A 69 -7.22 40.05 5.26
CA VAL A 69 -6.48 39.25 6.24
C VAL A 69 -7.47 38.82 7.33
N THR A 70 -7.53 37.52 7.55
CA THR A 70 -8.37 36.94 8.59
C THR A 70 -7.66 35.80 9.30
N SER A 71 -8.21 35.41 10.44
CA SER A 71 -7.60 34.43 11.32
C SER A 71 -8.66 33.57 11.99
N ILE A 72 -8.30 32.31 12.23
CA ILE A 72 -9.13 31.31 12.89
C ILE A 72 -8.29 30.59 13.93
N VAL A 73 -8.83 30.44 15.13
CA VAL A 73 -8.29 29.54 16.14
C VAL A 73 -9.04 28.22 16.09
N ILE A 74 -8.28 27.12 16.10
CA ILE A 74 -8.81 25.76 16.21
C ILE A 74 -8.31 25.18 17.53
N THR A 75 -9.24 24.76 18.38
CA THR A 75 -8.91 24.12 19.66
C THR A 75 -9.25 22.64 19.62
N SER A 76 -8.40 21.82 20.24
CA SER A 76 -8.74 20.42 20.45
C SER A 76 -8.09 19.83 21.68
N PRO A 77 -8.72 18.83 22.32
CA PRO A 77 -8.01 17.88 23.16
C PRO A 77 -6.91 17.16 22.35
N VAL A 78 -5.95 16.56 23.08
CA VAL A 78 -4.87 15.78 22.48
C VAL A 78 -5.44 14.58 21.72
N GLY A 79 -4.96 14.34 20.49
CA GLY A 79 -5.31 13.13 19.71
C GLY A 79 -6.64 13.19 18.95
N VAL A 80 -7.37 14.31 18.96
CA VAL A 80 -8.68 14.44 18.28
C VAL A 80 -8.58 14.63 16.75
N GLY A 81 -7.36 14.81 16.21
CA GLY A 81 -7.12 14.84 14.76
C GLY A 81 -6.76 16.20 14.18
N LYS A 82 -5.99 17.03 14.91
CA LYS A 82 -5.42 18.31 14.40
C LYS A 82 -4.67 18.12 13.08
N THR A 83 -3.70 17.20 13.08
CA THR A 83 -2.90 16.89 11.89
C THR A 83 -3.73 16.28 10.76
N HIS A 84 -4.77 15.50 11.07
CA HIS A 84 -5.71 14.99 10.06
C HIS A 84 -6.46 16.12 9.37
N LEU A 85 -6.94 17.11 10.14
CA LEU A 85 -7.63 18.28 9.60
C LEU A 85 -6.71 19.09 8.68
N LEU A 86 -5.48 19.38 9.11
CA LEU A 86 -4.51 20.14 8.30
C LEU A 86 -4.09 19.36 7.05
N SER A 87 -3.89 18.04 7.18
CA SER A 87 -3.62 17.15 6.05
C SER A 87 -4.77 17.17 5.05
N ARG A 88 -6.04 17.08 5.47
CA ARG A 88 -7.20 17.23 4.59
C ARG A 88 -7.18 18.56 3.84
N ILE A 89 -7.04 19.67 4.57
CA ILE A 89 -7.06 21.01 3.96
C ILE A 89 -5.98 21.11 2.89
N ARG A 90 -4.77 20.66 3.20
CA ARG A 90 -3.65 20.63 2.26
C ARG A 90 -3.95 19.80 1.00
N HIS A 91 -4.41 18.56 1.15
CA HIS A 91 -4.66 17.67 0.00
C HIS A 91 -5.85 18.10 -0.85
N GLU A 92 -6.88 18.69 -0.25
CA GLU A 92 -8.00 19.27 -1.00
C GLU A 92 -7.57 20.50 -1.81
N LEU A 93 -6.70 21.35 -1.24
CA LEU A 93 -6.09 22.47 -1.97
C LEU A 93 -5.13 22.00 -3.06
N GLU A 94 -4.40 20.91 -2.86
CA GLU A 94 -3.58 20.29 -3.90
C GLU A 94 -4.44 19.73 -5.03
N LYS A 95 -5.56 19.07 -4.72
CA LYS A 95 -6.41 18.45 -5.73
C LYS A 95 -7.23 19.47 -6.53
N ARG A 96 -7.77 20.50 -5.87
CA ARG A 96 -8.74 21.43 -6.48
C ARG A 96 -8.16 22.82 -6.75
N GLY A 97 -7.01 23.13 -6.19
CA GLY A 97 -6.47 24.50 -6.14
C GLY A 97 -7.28 25.42 -5.22
N GLY A 98 -7.10 26.72 -5.45
CA GLY A 98 -7.85 27.78 -4.78
C GLY A 98 -7.12 28.47 -3.63
N ALA A 99 -6.06 27.90 -3.07
CA ALA A 99 -5.16 28.61 -2.16
C ALA A 99 -3.80 27.94 -2.08
N LEU A 100 -2.79 28.72 -1.74
CA LEU A 100 -1.45 28.25 -1.42
C LEU A 100 -1.39 27.92 0.06
N PHE A 101 -0.80 26.77 0.39
CA PHE A 101 -0.73 26.22 1.72
C PHE A 101 0.66 26.39 2.33
N VAL A 102 0.71 26.91 3.55
CA VAL A 102 1.92 27.07 4.37
C VAL A 102 1.70 26.37 5.70
N TYR A 103 2.61 25.47 6.06
CA TYR A 103 2.55 24.72 7.32
C TYR A 103 3.77 25.02 8.19
N SER A 104 3.50 25.56 9.38
CA SER A 104 4.45 25.82 10.44
C SER A 104 4.17 24.87 11.61
N GLY A 105 4.94 23.78 11.67
CA GLY A 105 5.02 22.96 12.89
C GLY A 105 6.00 23.62 13.85
N VAL A 106 5.47 24.37 14.81
CA VAL A 106 6.25 25.25 15.70
C VAL A 106 7.21 24.46 16.58
N ASN A 107 7.01 23.15 16.75
CA ASN A 107 7.97 22.27 17.42
C ASN A 107 9.34 22.20 16.72
N ASN A 108 9.44 22.59 15.45
CA ASN A 108 10.73 22.71 14.75
C ASN A 108 11.47 24.03 15.04
N TYR A 109 10.84 24.97 15.76
CA TYR A 109 11.44 26.27 16.05
C TYR A 109 12.41 26.12 17.22
N THR A 110 13.68 26.02 16.87
CA THR A 110 14.79 25.79 17.81
C THR A 110 15.10 26.99 18.70
N ASP A 111 14.76 28.21 18.30
CA ASP A 111 15.04 29.44 19.05
C ASP A 111 13.89 30.44 18.88
N LEU A 112 13.12 30.65 19.95
CA LEU A 112 11.97 31.56 19.93
C LEU A 112 12.35 33.04 19.74
N ASN A 113 13.62 33.40 19.93
CA ASN A 113 14.11 34.74 19.63
C ASN A 113 14.31 34.96 18.12
N LEU A 114 14.34 33.88 17.33
CA LEU A 114 14.48 33.89 15.87
C LEU A 114 13.18 33.50 15.16
N VAL A 115 12.03 33.65 15.82
CA VAL A 115 10.75 33.16 15.33
C VAL A 115 10.34 33.78 13.99
N LYS A 116 10.66 35.05 13.74
CA LYS A 116 10.33 35.71 12.46
C LYS A 116 11.20 35.13 11.35
N TYR A 117 12.49 34.94 11.59
CA TYR A 117 13.41 34.31 10.65
C TYR A 117 13.02 32.85 10.35
N GLN A 118 12.66 32.08 11.38
CA GLN A 118 12.20 30.69 11.22
C GLN A 118 10.87 30.60 10.46
N LEU A 119 9.97 31.57 10.64
CA LEU A 119 8.76 31.67 9.82
C LEU A 119 9.08 31.99 8.36
N GLN A 120 10.05 32.85 8.07
CA GLN A 120 10.49 33.14 6.70
C GLN A 120 11.02 31.86 6.02
N GLN A 121 11.86 31.09 6.72
CA GLN A 121 12.33 29.80 6.24
C GLN A 121 11.17 28.83 5.99
N THR A 122 10.21 28.77 6.92
CA THR A 122 9.01 27.93 6.81
C THR A 122 8.15 28.30 5.59
N LEU A 123 7.99 29.59 5.33
CA LEU A 123 7.25 30.12 4.19
C LEU A 123 7.91 29.70 2.88
N ALA A 124 9.24 29.87 2.78
CA ALA A 124 10.00 29.49 1.60
C ALA A 124 9.99 27.97 1.35
N ASP A 125 10.12 27.14 2.38
CA ASP A 125 10.04 25.68 2.23
C ASP A 125 8.63 25.21 1.87
N SER A 126 7.59 25.73 2.52
CA SER A 126 6.20 25.35 2.25
C SER A 126 5.80 25.69 0.81
N LEU A 127 6.16 26.88 0.33
CA LEU A 127 5.90 27.27 -1.06
C LEU A 127 6.76 26.48 -2.07
N SER A 128 7.76 25.74 -1.61
CA SER A 128 8.54 24.82 -2.44
C SER A 128 7.93 23.42 -2.54
N LYS A 129 6.79 23.16 -1.89
CA LYS A 129 6.06 21.90 -2.02
C LYS A 129 5.12 21.95 -3.23
N THR A 130 4.70 20.78 -3.70
CA THR A 130 3.82 20.64 -4.87
C THR A 130 2.48 21.37 -4.65
N GLY A 131 2.06 22.20 -5.59
CA GLY A 131 0.77 22.87 -5.59
C GLY A 131 -0.28 22.08 -6.37
N SER A 132 -1.33 22.79 -6.80
CA SER A 132 -2.45 22.20 -7.54
C SER A 132 -2.21 21.92 -9.02
N GLN A 133 -1.12 22.44 -9.57
CA GLN A 133 -0.76 22.31 -10.99
C GLN A 133 0.45 21.40 -11.18
N GLU A 134 0.65 20.44 -10.27
CA GLU A 134 1.72 19.41 -10.30
C GLU A 134 3.17 19.97 -10.29
N VAL A 135 3.32 21.27 -10.08
CA VAL A 135 4.60 21.99 -9.91
C VAL A 135 4.70 22.58 -8.51
N MET A 136 5.84 23.16 -8.13
CA MET A 136 5.95 23.83 -6.83
C MET A 136 5.00 25.03 -6.74
N GLN A 137 4.46 25.32 -5.54
CA GLN A 137 3.62 26.50 -5.33
C GLN A 137 4.32 27.82 -5.74
N TRP A 138 5.64 27.91 -5.54
CA TRP A 138 6.47 29.01 -6.06
C TRP A 138 6.36 29.17 -7.59
N GLN A 139 6.37 28.05 -8.31
CA GLN A 139 6.30 28.01 -9.77
C GLN A 139 4.90 28.37 -10.25
N GLU A 140 3.84 28.01 -9.53
CA GLU A 140 2.48 28.48 -9.82
C GLU A 140 2.37 29.99 -9.73
N VAL A 141 2.94 30.59 -8.67
CA VAL A 141 2.98 32.04 -8.50
C VAL A 141 3.81 32.69 -9.61
N ALA A 142 5.01 32.18 -9.88
CA ALA A 142 5.87 32.73 -10.93
C ALA A 142 5.23 32.61 -12.32
N ALA A 143 4.55 31.50 -12.62
CA ALA A 143 3.79 31.33 -13.84
C ALA A 143 2.63 32.33 -13.95
N ALA A 144 1.90 32.56 -12.86
CA ALA A 144 0.83 33.57 -12.81
C ALA A 144 1.38 34.99 -13.00
N MET A 145 2.56 35.30 -12.47
CA MET A 145 3.27 36.58 -12.68
C MET A 145 3.63 36.79 -14.16
N VAL A 146 4.16 35.77 -14.83
CA VAL A 146 4.54 35.82 -16.25
C VAL A 146 3.31 35.99 -17.14
N SER A 147 2.24 35.26 -16.79
CA SER A 147 0.98 35.16 -17.53
C SER A 147 0.05 36.36 -17.32
N GLU A 148 0.37 37.26 -16.38
CA GLU A 148 -0.47 38.41 -16.07
C GLU A 148 -0.68 39.29 -17.32
N GLY A 149 -1.95 39.48 -17.69
CA GLY A 149 -2.36 40.29 -18.85
C GLY A 149 -2.34 39.57 -20.21
N GLU A 150 -2.00 38.28 -20.25
CA GLU A 150 -1.94 37.47 -21.48
C GLU A 150 -3.22 36.66 -21.70
N LYS A 151 -3.62 36.46 -22.96
CA LYS A 151 -4.87 35.73 -23.31
C LYS A 151 -4.69 34.21 -23.45
N ASN A 152 -3.51 33.78 -23.90
CA ASN A 152 -3.14 32.37 -24.05
C ASN A 152 -1.89 32.14 -23.22
N THR A 153 -2.02 31.41 -22.12
CA THR A 153 -0.96 31.22 -21.14
C THR A 153 -0.66 29.74 -21.02
N PRO A 154 0.58 29.29 -21.22
CA PRO A 154 0.94 27.90 -20.99
C PRO A 154 0.67 27.50 -19.55
N SER A 155 0.55 26.19 -19.32
CA SER A 155 0.51 25.70 -17.95
C SER A 155 1.82 26.05 -17.22
N PRO A 156 1.80 26.20 -15.89
CA PRO A 156 3.01 26.34 -15.09
C PRO A 156 4.03 25.22 -15.37
N ALA A 157 3.57 23.98 -15.58
CA ALA A 157 4.43 22.86 -15.95
C ALA A 157 5.15 23.07 -17.28
N ASP A 158 4.44 23.60 -18.29
CA ASP A 158 5.04 23.92 -19.60
C ASP A 158 6.04 25.07 -19.48
N LEU A 159 5.71 26.11 -18.71
CA LEU A 159 6.62 27.22 -18.44
C LEU A 159 7.91 26.74 -17.79
N VAL A 160 7.82 25.92 -16.74
CA VAL A 160 8.98 25.35 -16.05
C VAL A 160 9.84 24.47 -16.98
N LYS A 161 9.22 23.69 -17.88
CA LYS A 161 9.95 22.88 -18.87
C LYS A 161 10.69 23.73 -19.91
N LYS A 162 10.07 24.82 -20.38
CA LYS A 162 10.63 25.67 -21.44
C LYS A 162 11.61 26.72 -20.91
N PHE A 163 11.46 27.16 -19.65
CA PHE A 163 12.12 28.34 -19.09
C PHE A 163 13.63 28.37 -19.34
N ASP A 164 14.37 27.32 -18.97
CA ASP A 164 15.83 27.30 -19.07
C ASP A 164 16.32 27.34 -20.53
N SER A 165 15.59 26.71 -21.45
CA SER A 165 15.90 26.76 -22.88
C SER A 165 15.66 28.16 -23.46
N THR A 166 14.55 28.79 -23.11
CA THR A 166 14.20 30.14 -23.56
C THR A 166 15.13 31.18 -22.95
N TYR A 167 15.50 31.03 -21.67
CA TYR A 167 16.49 31.88 -21.00
C TYR A 167 17.84 31.81 -21.73
N LYS A 168 18.35 30.60 -22.02
CA LYS A 168 19.61 30.43 -22.76
C LYS A 168 19.56 31.03 -24.16
N LYS A 169 18.48 30.80 -24.93
CA LYS A 169 18.28 31.37 -26.27
C LYS A 169 18.33 32.91 -26.22
N ARG A 170 17.69 33.53 -25.23
CA ARG A 170 17.66 34.99 -25.07
C ARG A 170 18.96 35.58 -24.56
N LEU A 171 19.63 34.90 -23.64
CA LEU A 171 20.93 35.33 -23.15
C LEU A 171 21.96 35.38 -24.29
N ALA A 172 21.92 34.42 -25.23
CA ALA A 172 22.73 34.44 -26.45
C ALA A 172 22.44 35.63 -27.38
N ARG A 173 21.24 36.23 -27.28
CA ARG A 173 20.83 37.45 -27.99
C ARG A 173 21.06 38.71 -27.15
N ASN A 174 21.86 38.64 -26.08
CA ASN A 174 22.11 39.73 -25.12
C ASN A 174 20.85 40.31 -24.45
N SER A 175 19.81 39.49 -24.29
CA SER A 175 18.57 39.88 -23.60
C SER A 175 18.39 39.04 -22.35
N ASN A 176 18.38 39.66 -21.18
CA ASN A 176 18.10 38.96 -19.93
C ASN A 176 16.59 38.82 -19.74
N LEU A 177 16.09 37.59 -19.88
CA LEU A 177 14.66 37.30 -19.74
C LEU A 177 14.12 37.67 -18.35
N ILE A 178 14.90 37.48 -17.29
CA ILE A 178 14.49 37.84 -15.93
C ILE A 178 14.26 39.35 -15.80
N ASP A 179 15.13 40.17 -16.40
CA ASP A 179 14.98 41.64 -16.37
C ASP A 179 13.68 42.07 -17.07
N VAL A 180 13.36 41.45 -18.21
CA VAL A 180 12.12 41.71 -18.96
C VAL A 180 10.89 41.35 -18.12
N LEU A 181 10.87 40.15 -17.55
CA LEU A 181 9.75 39.66 -16.73
C LEU A 181 9.60 40.46 -15.44
N GLN A 182 10.70 40.78 -14.77
CA GLN A 182 10.71 41.60 -13.57
C GLN A 182 10.13 42.99 -13.85
N ASN A 183 10.55 43.65 -14.93
CA ASN A 183 10.01 44.95 -15.33
C ASN A 183 8.51 44.90 -15.64
N LYS A 184 8.04 43.81 -16.27
CA LYS A 184 6.60 43.58 -16.52
C LYS A 184 5.82 43.55 -15.20
N VAL A 185 6.29 42.77 -14.23
CA VAL A 185 5.63 42.63 -12.92
C VAL A 185 5.66 43.94 -12.13
N ILE A 186 6.82 44.62 -12.05
CA ILE A 186 6.96 45.88 -11.31
C ILE A 186 6.08 46.99 -11.92
N LYS A 187 5.93 47.01 -13.25
CA LYS A 187 5.03 47.97 -13.92
C LYS A 187 3.59 47.82 -13.45
N ASN A 188 3.14 46.58 -13.23
CA ASN A 188 1.80 46.29 -12.72
C ASN A 188 1.71 46.48 -11.19
N LYS A 189 2.82 46.28 -10.46
CA LYS A 189 2.89 46.32 -9.00
C LYS A 189 4.12 47.14 -8.53
N PRO A 190 4.06 48.48 -8.55
CA PRO A 190 5.23 49.35 -8.34
C PRO A 190 5.79 49.33 -6.91
N SER A 191 4.98 48.95 -5.91
CA SER A 191 5.36 48.91 -4.49
C SER A 191 6.12 47.64 -4.08
N THR A 192 6.37 46.73 -5.02
CA THR A 192 6.97 45.44 -4.77
C THR A 192 8.50 45.49 -4.76
N ASP A 193 9.14 44.74 -3.84
CA ASP A 193 10.60 44.60 -3.83
C ASP A 193 11.09 43.89 -5.12
N PRO A 194 11.92 44.55 -5.93
CA PRO A 194 12.42 44.01 -7.20
C PRO A 194 13.16 42.67 -7.03
N TYR A 195 13.89 42.49 -5.92
CA TYR A 195 14.68 41.29 -5.69
C TYR A 195 13.82 40.09 -5.30
N ILE A 196 12.71 40.32 -4.59
CA ILE A 196 11.76 39.24 -4.29
C ILE A 196 11.06 38.79 -5.57
N VAL A 197 10.62 39.71 -6.43
CA VAL A 197 10.05 39.37 -7.76
C VAL A 197 11.04 38.53 -8.56
N ARG A 198 12.29 38.98 -8.63
CA ARG A 198 13.37 38.28 -9.32
C ARG A 198 13.60 36.88 -8.75
N ALA A 199 13.67 36.73 -7.44
CA ALA A 199 13.86 35.44 -6.80
C ALA A 199 12.69 34.49 -7.06
N ILE A 200 11.43 34.98 -7.02
CA ILE A 200 10.25 34.17 -7.36
C ILE A 200 10.30 33.74 -8.83
N LEU A 201 10.62 34.64 -9.76
CA LEU A 201 10.74 34.30 -11.19
C LEU A 201 11.82 33.24 -11.46
N TRP A 202 12.94 33.29 -10.72
CA TRP A 202 13.99 32.28 -10.82
C TRP A 202 13.54 30.88 -10.40
N THR A 203 12.43 30.72 -9.67
CA THR A 203 11.89 29.40 -9.34
C THR A 203 11.35 28.64 -10.56
N LEU A 204 11.10 29.32 -11.69
CA LEU A 204 10.76 28.68 -12.96
C LEU A 204 11.96 27.93 -13.58
N SER A 205 13.19 28.29 -13.22
CA SER A 205 14.40 27.60 -13.69
C SER A 205 14.62 26.31 -12.92
N GLN A 206 14.74 25.17 -13.61
CA GLN A 206 15.06 23.90 -12.96
C GLN A 206 16.50 23.87 -12.45
N ILE A 207 17.38 24.68 -13.03
CA ILE A 207 18.79 24.80 -12.66
C ILE A 207 18.97 25.70 -11.43
N GLN A 208 18.28 26.85 -11.39
CA GLN A 208 18.52 27.90 -10.38
C GLN A 208 17.55 27.86 -9.19
N VAL A 209 16.48 27.07 -9.24
CA VAL A 209 15.42 27.08 -8.22
C VAL A 209 15.94 26.83 -6.80
N SER A 210 16.93 25.96 -6.62
CA SER A 210 17.50 25.68 -5.30
C SER A 210 18.13 26.92 -4.65
N PHE A 211 18.81 27.76 -5.44
CA PHE A 211 19.42 29.00 -4.94
C PHE A 211 18.37 30.09 -4.71
N ALA A 212 17.38 30.19 -5.59
CA ALA A 212 16.27 31.13 -5.41
C ALA A 212 15.50 30.84 -4.11
N LYS A 213 15.21 29.57 -3.83
CA LYS A 213 14.58 29.11 -2.59
C LYS A 213 15.41 29.46 -1.35
N LEU A 214 16.72 29.17 -1.40
CA LEU A 214 17.65 29.44 -0.31
C LEU A 214 17.71 30.94 0.02
N TRP A 215 17.73 31.79 -1.01
CA TRP A 215 17.70 33.24 -0.82
C TRP A 215 16.35 33.73 -0.25
N LEU A 216 15.23 33.19 -0.75
CA LEU A 216 13.89 33.52 -0.24
C LEU A 216 13.71 33.11 1.23
N SER A 217 14.37 32.03 1.68
CA SER A 217 14.39 31.65 3.10
C SER A 217 15.25 32.57 3.98
N GLY A 218 15.96 33.54 3.39
CA GLY A 218 16.82 34.48 4.10
C GLY A 218 18.24 33.96 4.36
N GLU A 219 18.62 32.85 3.72
CA GLU A 219 19.97 32.31 3.78
C GLU A 219 20.89 32.99 2.78
N GLU A 220 22.18 32.98 3.10
CA GLU A 220 23.24 33.52 2.24
C GLU A 220 23.55 32.55 1.10
N LEU A 221 23.82 33.09 -0.08
CA LEU A 221 24.29 32.34 -1.23
C LEU A 221 25.81 32.43 -1.35
N ALA A 222 26.40 31.51 -2.13
CA ALA A 222 27.74 31.76 -2.65
C ALA A 222 27.71 33.00 -3.56
N GLN A 223 28.74 33.86 -3.49
CA GLN A 223 28.76 35.13 -4.22
C GLN A 223 28.60 34.95 -5.74
N SER A 224 29.15 33.87 -6.32
CA SER A 224 28.95 33.53 -7.73
C SER A 224 27.47 33.33 -8.07
N ASN A 225 26.75 32.55 -7.25
CA ASN A 225 25.34 32.24 -7.48
C ASN A 225 24.47 33.49 -7.27
N ALA A 226 24.78 34.30 -6.26
CA ALA A 226 24.10 35.58 -6.05
C ALA A 226 24.24 36.52 -7.25
N ASN A 227 25.45 36.61 -7.81
CA ASN A 227 25.72 37.41 -9.00
C ASN A 227 24.96 36.87 -10.22
N ASP A 228 24.96 35.55 -10.43
CA ASP A 228 24.26 34.89 -11.54
C ASP A 228 22.74 35.12 -11.47
N LEU A 229 22.16 35.07 -10.27
CA LEU A 229 20.74 35.37 -10.07
C LEU A 229 20.45 36.88 -10.05
N GLY A 230 21.47 37.73 -9.87
CA GLY A 230 21.34 39.18 -9.66
C GLY A 230 20.61 39.53 -8.35
N LEU A 231 20.92 38.81 -7.28
CA LEU A 231 20.34 38.98 -5.95
C LEU A 231 21.38 39.56 -4.97
N PRO A 232 20.97 40.42 -4.02
CA PRO A 232 21.87 40.97 -3.02
C PRO A 232 22.28 39.87 -2.03
N ASN A 233 23.54 39.87 -1.62
CA ASN A 233 24.10 38.80 -0.79
C ASN A 233 25.06 39.37 0.25
N LEU A 234 24.49 40.12 1.20
CA LEU A 234 25.23 40.67 2.33
C LEU A 234 25.26 39.64 3.45
N SER A 235 26.43 39.46 4.07
CA SER A 235 26.54 38.59 5.25
C SER A 235 25.86 39.24 6.45
N LYS A 236 25.05 38.46 7.18
CA LYS A 236 24.16 38.96 8.24
C LYS A 236 24.24 38.09 9.49
N THR A 237 24.21 38.73 10.65
CA THR A 237 24.04 38.02 11.91
C THR A 237 22.60 37.50 12.06
N ASN A 238 22.36 36.54 12.96
CA ASN A 238 21.01 36.07 13.24
C ASN A 238 20.08 37.19 13.74
N GLN A 239 20.60 38.18 14.46
CA GLN A 239 19.84 39.34 14.92
C GLN A 239 19.40 40.22 13.73
N ASP A 240 20.30 40.46 12.77
CA ASP A 240 19.96 41.20 11.56
C ASP A 240 18.88 40.46 10.74
N ARG A 241 19.02 39.13 10.63
CA ARG A 241 18.03 38.27 9.96
C ARG A 241 16.66 38.37 10.63
N GLU A 242 16.59 38.25 11.95
CA GLU A 242 15.34 38.36 12.72
C GLU A 242 14.69 39.75 12.61
N ALA A 243 15.51 40.82 12.59
CA ALA A 243 15.04 42.19 12.48
C ALA A 243 14.40 42.46 11.10
N GLU A 244 14.97 41.91 10.02
CA GLU A 244 14.47 42.10 8.66
C GLU A 244 13.38 41.10 8.24
N ALA A 245 13.33 39.91 8.87
CA ALA A 245 12.50 38.80 8.43
C ALA A 245 11.02 39.14 8.31
N LEU A 246 10.45 39.89 9.26
CA LEU A 246 9.02 40.26 9.21
C LEU A 246 8.70 41.10 7.96
N ASN A 247 9.56 42.05 7.61
CA ASN A 247 9.38 42.85 6.40
C ASN A 247 9.50 41.98 5.14
N LYS A 248 10.44 41.03 5.11
CA LYS A 248 10.57 40.09 3.99
C LYS A 248 9.36 39.15 3.86
N ILE A 249 8.84 38.63 4.98
CA ILE A 249 7.60 37.85 5.02
C ILE A 249 6.44 38.65 4.46
N GLN A 250 6.26 39.90 4.90
CA GLN A 250 5.19 40.79 4.41
C GLN A 250 5.32 41.00 2.90
N GLN A 251 6.50 41.32 2.40
CA GLN A 251 6.72 41.54 0.98
C GLN A 251 6.43 40.27 0.15
N ILE A 252 6.88 39.09 0.62
CA ILE A 252 6.56 37.82 -0.03
C ILE A 252 5.05 37.58 -0.04
N LEU A 253 4.39 37.67 1.12
CA LEU A 253 2.96 37.41 1.24
C LEU A 253 2.12 38.39 0.42
N ASN A 254 2.49 39.67 0.35
CA ASN A 254 1.79 40.67 -0.46
C ASN A 254 1.86 40.35 -1.96
N ILE A 255 3.00 39.85 -2.45
CA ILE A 255 3.16 39.45 -3.85
C ILE A 255 2.39 38.16 -4.11
N VAL A 256 2.64 37.12 -3.31
CA VAL A 256 2.08 35.79 -3.50
C VAL A 256 0.55 35.83 -3.37
N SER A 257 0.04 36.54 -2.36
CA SER A 257 -1.39 36.70 -2.14
C SER A 257 -2.09 37.53 -3.22
N SER A 258 -1.35 38.25 -4.08
CA SER A 258 -1.95 38.94 -5.22
C SER A 258 -2.41 37.99 -6.33
N TYR A 259 -1.86 36.78 -6.39
CA TYR A 259 -2.19 35.78 -7.41
C TYR A 259 -3.10 34.66 -6.88
N ASN A 260 -2.92 34.23 -5.63
CA ASN A 260 -3.75 33.19 -5.00
C ASN A 260 -3.90 33.47 -3.51
N PRO A 261 -5.03 33.13 -2.85
CA PRO A 261 -5.13 33.23 -1.40
C PRO A 261 -4.04 32.39 -0.74
N VAL A 262 -3.54 32.82 0.41
CA VAL A 262 -2.54 32.06 1.18
C VAL A 262 -3.14 31.62 2.52
N ILE A 263 -2.98 30.35 2.87
CA ILE A 263 -3.30 29.84 4.20
C ILE A 263 -2.02 29.50 4.96
N ILE A 264 -1.86 30.07 6.15
CA ILE A 264 -0.71 29.85 7.04
C ILE A 264 -1.20 29.11 8.27
N CYS A 265 -0.72 27.89 8.49
CA CYS A 265 -1.13 27.05 9.60
C CYS A 265 -0.01 26.97 10.65
N PHE A 266 -0.24 27.48 11.85
CA PHE A 266 0.61 27.25 13.02
C PHE A 266 0.05 26.07 13.82
N ASP A 267 0.78 24.96 13.83
CA ASP A 267 0.48 23.75 14.59
C ASP A 267 1.57 23.48 15.64
N GLU A 268 1.30 22.57 16.57
CA GLU A 268 2.25 22.12 17.59
C GLU A 268 2.77 23.26 18.48
N ILE A 269 1.97 24.31 18.71
CA ILE A 269 2.38 25.48 19.52
C ILE A 269 2.43 25.18 21.03
N ASP A 270 1.79 24.09 21.46
CA ASP A 270 1.63 23.69 22.87
C ASP A 270 2.89 23.00 23.42
N ILE A 271 4.07 23.57 23.15
CA ILE A 271 5.38 23.05 23.59
C ILE A 271 5.57 23.40 25.07
N GLU A 272 5.83 22.39 25.89
CA GLU A 272 6.07 22.56 27.32
C GLU A 272 7.50 23.06 27.57
N ASN A 273 7.65 23.97 28.54
CA ASN A 273 8.94 24.48 29.04
C ASN A 273 9.85 25.18 28.01
N ASN A 274 9.27 25.70 26.91
CA ASN A 274 10.00 26.52 25.93
C ASN A 274 9.59 27.99 26.06
N CYS A 275 10.57 28.87 26.29
CA CYS A 275 10.39 30.31 26.43
C CYS A 275 11.49 31.10 25.70
N ASN A 276 11.17 32.32 25.28
CA ASN A 276 12.17 33.26 24.75
C ASN A 276 12.97 33.91 25.90
N GLU A 277 13.92 34.80 25.57
CA GLU A 277 14.73 35.52 26.56
C GLU A 277 13.91 36.40 27.52
N ASP A 278 12.73 36.87 27.09
CA ASP A 278 11.79 37.64 27.92
C ASP A 278 10.90 36.76 28.83
N GLY A 279 11.06 35.43 28.77
CA GLY A 279 10.24 34.48 29.53
C GLY A 279 8.85 34.23 28.95
N LEU A 280 8.56 34.69 27.72
CA LEU A 280 7.31 34.42 27.01
C LEU A 280 7.30 32.99 26.48
N THR A 281 6.22 32.27 26.77
CA THR A 281 6.01 30.90 26.29
C THR A 281 5.75 30.84 24.79
N THR A 282 5.99 29.68 24.16
CA THR A 282 5.72 29.48 22.72
C THR A 282 4.34 29.96 22.26
N PRO A 283 3.20 29.64 22.94
CA PRO A 283 1.90 30.13 22.52
C PRO A 283 1.80 31.67 22.50
N LEU A 284 2.44 32.36 23.45
CA LEU A 284 2.42 33.83 23.52
C LEU A 284 3.28 34.46 22.43
N VAL A 285 4.45 33.88 22.14
CA VAL A 285 5.34 34.33 21.05
C VAL A 285 4.64 34.18 19.70
N ILE A 286 4.00 33.03 19.44
CA ILE A 286 3.25 32.80 18.20
C ILE A 286 2.02 33.70 18.12
N ALA A 287 1.29 33.93 19.23
CA ALA A 287 0.17 34.85 19.25
C ALA A 287 0.59 36.28 18.89
N ASP A 288 1.73 36.76 19.42
CA ASP A 288 2.27 38.08 19.06
C ASP A 288 2.67 38.13 17.59
N LEU A 289 3.28 37.07 17.05
CA LEU A 289 3.61 36.97 15.63
C LEU A 289 2.37 37.02 14.74
N VAL A 290 1.33 36.23 15.05
CA VAL A 290 0.04 36.25 14.33
C VAL A 290 -0.58 37.63 14.36
N LYS A 291 -0.59 38.29 15.51
CA LYS A 291 -1.09 39.65 15.66
C LYS A 291 -0.31 40.63 14.78
N ARG A 292 1.03 40.58 14.80
CA ARG A 292 1.88 41.42 13.95
C ARG A 292 1.60 41.18 12.48
N LEU A 293 1.51 39.92 12.03
CA LEU A 293 1.17 39.60 10.65
C LEU A 293 -0.20 40.17 10.27
N HIS A 294 -1.20 39.97 11.12
CA HIS A 294 -2.53 40.52 10.87
C HIS A 294 -2.52 42.06 10.78
N ASP A 295 -1.82 42.75 11.67
CA ASP A 295 -1.80 44.21 11.73
C ASP A 295 -0.96 44.86 10.61
N THR A 296 -0.01 44.12 10.02
CA THR A 296 0.98 44.68 9.08
C THR A 296 0.82 44.21 7.64
N LEU A 297 0.08 43.11 7.39
CA LEU A 297 -0.25 42.68 6.03
C LEU A 297 -1.30 43.61 5.44
N GLU A 298 -0.83 44.67 4.79
CA GLU A 298 -1.65 45.55 3.98
C GLU A 298 -1.87 44.92 2.60
N ASN A 299 -2.98 44.20 2.46
CA ASN A 299 -3.39 43.67 1.17
C ASN A 299 -4.14 44.74 0.37
N SER A 300 -3.72 44.93 -0.88
CA SER A 300 -4.46 45.76 -1.84
C SER A 300 -5.86 45.20 -2.10
N GLU A 301 -6.79 46.05 -2.54
CA GLU A 301 -8.16 45.62 -2.93
C GLU A 301 -8.12 44.51 -3.99
N LEU A 302 -7.07 44.47 -4.80
CA LEU A 302 -6.82 43.51 -5.87
C LEU A 302 -6.20 42.19 -5.39
N GLY A 303 -5.76 42.10 -4.13
CA GLY A 303 -5.19 40.88 -3.56
C GLY A 303 -6.24 39.79 -3.33
N GLN A 304 -5.84 38.52 -3.35
CA GLN A 304 -6.71 37.37 -3.06
C GLN A 304 -6.76 37.02 -1.56
N GLY A 305 -5.88 37.60 -0.73
CA GLY A 305 -5.98 37.61 0.72
C GLY A 305 -5.22 36.47 1.44
N VAL A 306 -5.21 36.54 2.77
CA VAL A 306 -4.45 35.64 3.66
C VAL A 306 -5.35 35.15 4.80
N VAL A 307 -5.32 33.85 5.06
CA VAL A 307 -5.99 33.18 6.19
C VAL A 307 -4.92 32.62 7.13
N ILE A 308 -4.94 33.01 8.39
CA ILE A 308 -4.03 32.48 9.41
C ILE A 308 -4.78 31.51 10.31
N LEU A 309 -4.35 30.24 10.34
CA LEU A 309 -4.86 29.24 11.25
C LEU A 309 -3.87 29.07 12.41
N THR A 310 -4.39 29.09 13.64
CA THR A 310 -3.61 28.73 14.82
C THR A 310 -4.29 27.57 15.52
N VAL A 311 -3.58 26.45 15.64
CA VAL A 311 -4.10 25.21 16.22
C VAL A 311 -3.44 24.97 17.57
N MET A 312 -4.25 24.81 18.63
CA MET A 312 -3.75 24.68 20.00
C MET A 312 -4.63 23.77 20.87
N LYS A 313 -4.14 23.41 22.07
CA LYS A 313 -4.94 22.73 23.10
C LYS A 313 -6.07 23.65 23.58
N SER A 314 -7.18 23.06 23.98
CA SER A 314 -8.33 23.81 24.54
C SER A 314 -7.95 24.57 25.81
N GLU A 315 -7.05 24.01 26.61
CA GLU A 315 -6.49 24.60 27.84
C GLU A 315 -5.59 25.81 27.49
N THR A 316 -4.69 25.68 26.51
CA THR A 316 -3.83 26.78 26.06
C THR A 316 -4.64 28.01 25.64
N TRP A 317 -5.72 27.81 24.88
CA TRP A 317 -6.60 28.91 24.50
C TRP A 317 -7.24 29.57 25.73
N LYS A 318 -7.85 28.76 26.62
CA LYS A 318 -8.60 29.26 27.78
C LYS A 318 -7.71 29.91 28.83
N ASP A 319 -6.56 29.30 29.11
CA ASP A 319 -5.75 29.57 30.30
C ASP A 319 -4.56 30.48 30.01
N VAL A 320 -4.09 30.54 28.75
CA VAL A 320 -2.92 31.35 28.37
C VAL A 320 -3.32 32.52 27.49
N ILE A 321 -4.01 32.25 26.37
CA ILE A 321 -4.27 33.25 25.33
C ILE A 321 -5.46 34.15 25.70
N ASN A 322 -6.60 33.56 26.03
CA ASN A 322 -7.84 34.31 26.28
C ASN A 322 -7.82 35.10 27.61
N GLN A 323 -6.87 34.80 28.51
CA GLN A 323 -6.65 35.55 29.75
C GLN A 323 -5.87 36.85 29.56
N GLN A 324 -5.21 37.06 28.41
CA GLN A 324 -4.41 38.27 28.18
C GLN A 324 -5.26 39.55 28.10
N HIS A 325 -6.58 39.42 27.89
CA HIS A 325 -7.55 40.54 27.81
C HIS A 325 -7.10 41.73 26.95
N ASP A 326 -6.31 41.46 25.89
CA ASP A 326 -5.80 42.48 24.97
C ASP A 326 -6.36 42.28 23.55
N GLY A 327 -6.12 43.26 22.68
CA GLY A 327 -6.54 43.20 21.28
C GLY A 327 -5.89 42.07 20.47
N LYS A 328 -5.01 41.22 21.05
CA LYS A 328 -4.44 40.07 20.33
C LYS A 328 -5.50 39.01 20.08
N VAL A 329 -6.40 38.78 21.05
CA VAL A 329 -7.42 37.73 20.94
C VAL A 329 -8.35 37.98 19.73
N ASP A 330 -8.75 39.23 19.51
CA ASP A 330 -9.55 39.65 18.35
C ASP A 330 -8.82 39.40 17.02
N ARG A 331 -7.49 39.51 17.02
CA ARG A 331 -6.62 39.31 15.86
C ARG A 331 -6.28 37.85 15.59
N LEU A 332 -6.33 36.98 16.60
CA LEU A 332 -6.10 35.55 16.46
C LEU A 332 -7.32 34.80 15.92
N SER A 333 -8.53 35.28 16.23
CA SER A 333 -9.78 34.58 15.90
C SER A 333 -10.81 35.52 15.27
N LYS A 334 -10.37 36.36 14.33
CA LYS A 334 -11.19 37.42 13.72
C LYS A 334 -12.40 36.87 12.97
N TYR A 335 -12.20 35.85 12.13
CA TYR A 335 -13.26 35.33 11.27
C TYR A 335 -14.45 34.78 12.07
N THR A 336 -14.16 34.21 13.24
CA THR A 336 -15.13 33.58 14.12
C THR A 336 -15.50 34.44 15.33
N GLN A 337 -15.12 35.72 15.33
CA GLN A 337 -15.44 36.68 16.38
C GLN A 337 -15.02 36.18 17.77
N VAL A 338 -13.73 35.85 17.94
CA VAL A 338 -13.12 35.39 19.20
C VAL A 338 -13.57 33.98 19.65
N LYS A 339 -14.43 33.30 18.87
CA LYS A 339 -14.86 31.93 19.20
C LYS A 339 -13.96 30.91 18.50
N PRO A 340 -13.17 30.11 19.23
CA PRO A 340 -12.38 29.06 18.61
C PRO A 340 -13.29 27.97 18.02
N ILE A 341 -12.83 27.34 16.95
CA ILE A 341 -13.47 26.15 16.38
C ILE A 341 -12.98 24.93 17.15
N GLU A 342 -13.86 24.34 17.95
CA GLU A 342 -13.55 23.14 18.70
C GLU A 342 -13.66 21.88 17.82
N LEU A 343 -12.59 21.09 17.78
CA LEU A 343 -12.61 19.77 17.14
C LEU A 343 -13.34 18.77 18.03
N LYS A 344 -14.11 17.89 17.40
CA LYS A 344 -14.95 16.91 18.07
C LYS A 344 -14.28 15.53 18.05
N PRO A 345 -14.38 14.76 19.15
CA PRO A 345 -13.97 13.35 19.14
C PRO A 345 -14.78 12.55 18.12
N LEU A 346 -14.32 11.33 17.83
CA LEU A 346 -15.00 10.42 16.90
C LEU A 346 -16.39 10.06 17.43
N ASN A 347 -17.32 9.80 16.53
CA ASN A 347 -18.59 9.17 16.85
C ASN A 347 -18.61 7.75 16.27
N ALA A 348 -19.70 7.01 16.50
CA ALA A 348 -19.85 5.64 16.01
C ALA A 348 -19.66 5.51 14.49
N ASP A 349 -20.22 6.44 13.70
CA ASP A 349 -20.11 6.40 12.24
C ASP A 349 -18.69 6.70 11.76
N ALA A 350 -18.04 7.71 12.36
CA ALA A 350 -16.68 8.09 12.02
C ALA A 350 -15.66 7.00 12.43
N MET A 351 -15.93 6.24 13.50
CA MET A 351 -15.11 5.07 13.88
C MET A 351 -15.15 3.99 12.79
N VAL A 352 -16.34 3.67 12.27
CA VAL A 352 -16.50 2.69 11.19
C VAL A 352 -15.80 3.17 9.91
N GLN A 353 -16.00 4.44 9.54
CA GLN A 353 -15.37 5.02 8.36
C GLN A 353 -13.83 5.04 8.48
N LEU A 354 -13.30 5.44 9.65
CA LEU A 354 -11.88 5.39 9.95
C LEU A 354 -11.31 3.98 9.72
N ALA A 355 -11.92 2.95 10.32
CA ALA A 355 -11.47 1.57 10.14
C ALA A 355 -11.57 1.12 8.66
N THR A 356 -12.68 1.44 7.99
CA THR A 356 -12.90 1.04 6.59
C THR A 356 -11.83 1.61 5.66
N ILE A 357 -11.52 2.91 5.78
CA ILE A 357 -10.58 3.57 4.87
C ILE A 357 -9.15 3.03 5.09
N TRP A 358 -8.73 2.83 6.35
CA TRP A 358 -7.42 2.24 6.64
C TRP A 358 -7.29 0.81 6.09
N LEU A 359 -8.32 -0.01 6.28
CA LEU A 359 -8.34 -1.38 5.78
C LEU A 359 -8.36 -1.43 4.26
N GLN A 360 -9.12 -0.53 3.62
CA GLN A 360 -9.18 -0.43 2.17
C GLN A 360 -7.79 -0.15 1.59
N GLU A 361 -7.04 0.81 2.15
CA GLU A 361 -5.68 1.09 1.71
C GLU A 361 -4.75 -0.11 1.94
N TYR A 362 -4.83 -0.73 3.12
CA TYR A 362 -4.03 -1.89 3.47
C TYR A 362 -4.23 -3.07 2.51
N TYR A 363 -5.48 -3.47 2.26
CA TYR A 363 -5.79 -4.58 1.36
C TYR A 363 -5.47 -4.25 -0.11
N SER A 364 -5.75 -3.02 -0.56
CA SER A 364 -5.42 -2.58 -1.91
C SER A 364 -3.91 -2.62 -2.17
N SER A 365 -3.09 -2.25 -1.18
CA SER A 365 -1.61 -2.30 -1.30
C SER A 365 -1.06 -3.72 -1.48
N LYS A 366 -1.83 -4.73 -1.08
CA LYS A 366 -1.49 -6.16 -1.17
C LYS A 366 -2.23 -6.88 -2.30
N ASN A 367 -3.02 -6.16 -3.10
CA ASN A 367 -3.90 -6.74 -4.12
C ASN A 367 -4.84 -7.82 -3.56
N LEU A 368 -5.35 -7.62 -2.34
CA LEU A 368 -6.27 -8.54 -1.66
C LEU A 368 -7.69 -7.96 -1.63
N ILE A 369 -8.69 -8.84 -1.77
CA ILE A 369 -10.10 -8.48 -1.61
C ILE A 369 -10.63 -9.22 -0.36
N PRO A 370 -10.86 -8.50 0.75
CA PRO A 370 -11.33 -9.12 2.00
C PRO A 370 -12.80 -9.59 1.87
N PRO A 371 -13.27 -10.49 2.75
CA PRO A 371 -14.66 -10.97 2.76
C PRO A 371 -15.69 -9.84 2.91
N HIS A 372 -15.35 -8.83 3.71
CA HIS A 372 -16.10 -7.59 3.84
C HIS A 372 -15.14 -6.42 4.16
N PRO A 373 -15.54 -5.15 3.93
CA PRO A 373 -14.64 -3.99 4.03
C PRO A 373 -14.01 -3.75 5.41
N LEU A 374 -14.61 -4.33 6.45
CA LEU A 374 -14.18 -4.17 7.85
C LEU A 374 -13.40 -5.36 8.40
N TYR A 375 -13.23 -6.44 7.61
CA TYR A 375 -12.56 -7.65 8.10
C TYR A 375 -11.16 -7.31 8.64
N PRO A 376 -10.75 -7.81 9.83
CA PRO A 376 -11.41 -8.81 10.68
C PRO A 376 -12.39 -8.24 11.73
N PHE A 377 -12.69 -6.94 11.73
CA PHE A 377 -13.58 -6.33 12.73
C PHE A 377 -15.05 -6.59 12.46
N GLU A 378 -15.82 -6.72 13.53
CA GLU A 378 -17.28 -6.59 13.48
C GLU A 378 -17.69 -5.12 13.56
N GLU A 379 -18.58 -4.68 12.66
CA GLU A 379 -19.10 -3.30 12.65
C GLU A 379 -19.78 -2.92 13.98
N GLY A 380 -20.47 -3.88 14.62
CA GLY A 380 -21.10 -3.68 15.92
C GLY A 380 -20.12 -3.26 17.01
N LYS A 381 -18.98 -3.97 17.13
CA LYS A 381 -17.91 -3.69 18.09
C LYS A 381 -17.30 -2.30 17.86
N LEU A 382 -17.05 -1.94 16.60
CA LEU A 382 -16.55 -0.61 16.22
C LEU A 382 -17.54 0.50 16.60
N ARG A 383 -18.81 0.34 16.28
CA ARG A 383 -19.86 1.32 16.61
C ARG A 383 -20.04 1.47 18.11
N GLU A 384 -20.00 0.37 18.86
CA GLU A 384 -20.09 0.38 20.32
C GLU A 384 -18.93 1.16 20.94
N TYR A 385 -17.68 0.88 20.52
CA TYR A 385 -16.52 1.63 20.98
C TYR A 385 -16.64 3.13 20.62
N GLY A 386 -17.09 3.45 19.41
CA GLY A 386 -17.28 4.83 18.95
C GLY A 386 -18.36 5.62 19.71
N LYS A 387 -19.32 4.97 20.39
CA LYS A 387 -20.29 5.66 21.27
C LYS A 387 -19.63 6.33 22.47
N ASN A 388 -18.48 5.82 22.91
CA ASN A 388 -17.71 6.39 24.01
C ASN A 388 -16.95 7.66 23.62
N LYS A 389 -17.06 8.10 22.36
CA LYS A 389 -16.42 9.28 21.81
C LYS A 389 -14.89 9.28 21.99
N PRO A 390 -14.19 8.24 21.52
CA PRO A 390 -12.73 8.20 21.59
C PRO A 390 -12.11 9.31 20.73
N THR A 391 -10.90 9.70 21.09
CA THR A 391 -10.02 10.47 20.19
C THR A 391 -9.59 9.60 19.01
N VAL A 392 -9.10 10.22 17.93
CA VAL A 392 -8.59 9.48 16.75
C VAL A 392 -7.42 8.58 17.15
N ARG A 393 -6.55 9.05 18.04
CA ARG A 393 -5.43 8.24 18.54
C ARG A 393 -5.89 7.02 19.34
N GLU A 394 -6.88 7.19 20.22
CA GLU A 394 -7.45 6.06 20.98
C GLU A 394 -8.17 5.07 20.07
N ALA A 395 -8.92 5.56 19.08
CA ALA A 395 -9.56 4.72 18.07
C ALA A 395 -8.55 3.88 17.26
N LEU A 396 -7.49 4.49 16.74
CA LEU A 396 -6.45 3.77 16.00
C LEU A 396 -5.70 2.77 16.89
N ARG A 397 -5.46 3.12 18.16
CA ARG A 397 -4.89 2.20 19.14
C ARG A 397 -5.81 1.01 19.40
N TRP A 398 -7.10 1.26 19.59
CA TRP A 398 -8.07 0.19 19.76
C TRP A 398 -8.11 -0.73 18.53
N CYS A 399 -8.09 -0.17 17.32
CA CYS A 399 -7.98 -0.97 16.10
C CYS A 399 -6.69 -1.81 16.10
N ALA A 400 -5.55 -1.23 16.49
CA ALA A 400 -4.29 -1.97 16.58
C ALA A 400 -4.37 -3.15 17.56
N ASP A 401 -4.94 -2.93 18.75
CA ASP A 401 -5.07 -3.94 19.80
C ASP A 401 -6.07 -5.06 19.44
N ASN A 402 -7.02 -4.78 18.53
CA ASN A 402 -8.10 -5.70 18.14
C ASN A 402 -7.98 -6.21 16.69
N PHE A 403 -6.95 -5.83 15.94
CA PHE A 403 -6.71 -6.31 14.58
C PHE A 403 -6.08 -7.70 14.61
N LYS A 404 -6.93 -8.71 14.84
CA LYS A 404 -6.55 -10.12 14.91
C LYS A 404 -7.70 -10.97 14.36
N ILE A 405 -7.37 -12.14 13.86
CA ILE A 405 -8.38 -13.13 13.50
C ILE A 405 -8.79 -13.79 14.82
N GLU A 406 -10.08 -13.75 15.15
CA GLU A 406 -10.62 -14.59 16.21
C GLU A 406 -10.56 -16.04 15.69
N GLU A 407 -9.53 -16.80 16.09
CA GLU A 407 -9.52 -18.24 15.87
C GLU A 407 -10.51 -18.87 16.85
N ASP A 408 -11.54 -19.53 16.34
CA ASP A 408 -12.44 -20.31 17.19
C ASP A 408 -11.61 -21.27 18.05
N PRO A 409 -11.83 -21.30 19.38
CA PRO A 409 -11.10 -22.21 20.25
C PRO A 409 -11.31 -23.65 19.76
N LEU A 410 -10.22 -24.34 19.43
CA LEU A 410 -10.30 -25.75 19.04
C LEU A 410 -10.89 -26.56 20.21
N PRO A 411 -11.79 -27.53 19.94
CA PRO A 411 -12.33 -28.40 20.98
C PRO A 411 -11.23 -29.16 21.73
N SER A 412 -11.49 -29.49 23.00
CA SER A 412 -10.54 -30.25 23.83
C SER A 412 -10.39 -31.70 23.39
N ASP A 413 -11.41 -32.26 22.73
CA ASP A 413 -11.43 -33.65 22.27
C ASP A 413 -10.64 -33.83 20.95
N PRO A 414 -9.64 -34.74 20.90
CA PRO A 414 -8.87 -35.00 19.68
C PRO A 414 -9.71 -35.49 18.50
N PHE A 415 -10.79 -36.23 18.75
CA PHE A 415 -11.66 -36.73 17.68
C PHE A 415 -12.44 -35.58 17.02
N GLU A 416 -13.04 -34.68 17.81
CA GLU A 416 -13.66 -33.47 17.29
C GLU A 416 -12.68 -32.57 16.51
N ARG A 417 -11.42 -32.43 17.00
CA ARG A 417 -10.38 -31.70 16.25
C ARG A 417 -10.05 -32.36 14.92
N PHE A 418 -10.00 -33.69 14.88
CA PHE A 418 -9.78 -34.46 13.66
C PHE A 418 -10.94 -34.30 12.67
N GLU A 419 -12.20 -34.37 13.12
CA GLU A 419 -13.38 -34.17 12.27
C GLU A 419 -13.43 -32.75 11.65
N ILE A 420 -13.08 -31.73 12.45
CA ILE A 420 -12.95 -30.35 11.96
C ILE A 420 -11.83 -30.27 10.90
N ALA A 421 -10.68 -30.89 11.18
CA ALA A 421 -9.57 -30.93 10.23
C ALA A 421 -9.96 -31.66 8.94
N PHE A 422 -10.63 -32.80 9.05
CA PHE A 422 -11.10 -33.61 7.93
C PHE A 422 -12.07 -32.85 7.05
N THR A 423 -13.04 -32.14 7.65
CA THR A 423 -14.00 -31.30 6.91
C THR A 423 -13.27 -30.16 6.19
N ARG A 424 -12.43 -29.39 6.90
CA ARG A 424 -11.70 -28.24 6.33
C ARG A 424 -10.76 -28.62 5.19
N GLU A 425 -10.05 -29.73 5.33
CA GLU A 425 -9.11 -30.20 4.31
C GLU A 425 -9.83 -30.92 3.16
N SER A 426 -11.08 -31.38 3.36
CA SER A 426 -11.91 -31.98 2.30
C SER A 426 -12.52 -30.94 1.35
N ASP A 427 -12.75 -29.72 1.82
CA ASP A 427 -13.36 -28.62 1.05
C ASP A 427 -12.40 -27.96 0.03
N VAL A 428 -11.12 -28.35 0.03
CA VAL A 428 -10.14 -27.84 -0.94
C VAL A 428 -10.45 -28.39 -2.34
N LYS A 429 -10.39 -27.52 -3.35
CA LYS A 429 -10.62 -27.87 -4.77
C LYS A 429 -9.68 -29.00 -5.20
N PHE A 430 -10.27 -30.12 -5.65
CA PHE A 430 -9.57 -31.38 -5.86
C PHE A 430 -9.01 -31.51 -7.28
N GLU A 431 -9.46 -30.66 -8.20
CA GLU A 431 -9.05 -30.64 -9.60
C GLU A 431 -7.54 -30.42 -9.76
N GLU A 432 -6.87 -29.78 -8.77
CA GLU A 432 -5.41 -29.59 -8.75
C GLU A 432 -4.64 -30.83 -8.26
N TYR A 433 -5.29 -31.79 -7.57
CA TYR A 433 -4.60 -32.91 -6.92
C TYR A 433 -4.60 -34.21 -7.71
N ILE A 434 -5.56 -34.42 -8.61
CA ILE A 434 -5.64 -35.65 -9.40
C ILE A 434 -4.56 -35.74 -10.49
N GLU A 435 -3.98 -34.60 -10.87
CA GLU A 435 -2.90 -34.52 -11.87
C GLU A 435 -1.50 -34.64 -11.25
N ASP A 436 -1.34 -34.44 -9.94
CA ASP A 436 -0.05 -34.52 -9.23
C ASP A 436 0.27 -35.96 -8.79
N GLY A 437 0.94 -36.70 -9.67
CA GLY A 437 1.35 -38.08 -9.42
C GLY A 437 2.23 -38.27 -8.17
N SER A 438 3.05 -37.27 -7.80
CA SER A 438 3.90 -37.36 -6.61
C SER A 438 3.07 -37.30 -5.34
N ARG A 439 2.12 -36.37 -5.27
CA ARG A 439 1.24 -36.22 -4.10
C ARG A 439 0.32 -37.42 -3.91
N ILE A 440 -0.17 -38.02 -5.00
CA ILE A 440 -0.95 -39.26 -4.96
C ILE A 440 -0.09 -40.41 -4.41
N ALA A 441 1.16 -40.53 -4.86
CA ALA A 441 2.07 -41.55 -4.37
C ALA A 441 2.36 -41.41 -2.86
N ASP A 442 2.57 -40.18 -2.38
CA ASP A 442 2.76 -39.90 -0.96
C ASP A 442 1.51 -40.25 -0.13
N ALA A 443 0.31 -39.95 -0.65
CA ALA A 443 -0.95 -40.29 0.01
C ALA A 443 -1.17 -41.81 0.11
N LEU A 444 -0.87 -42.55 -0.95
CA LEU A 444 -0.91 -44.02 -0.94
C LEU A 444 0.12 -44.62 0.00
N TYR A 445 1.36 -44.12 -0.03
CA TYR A 445 2.43 -44.55 0.86
C TYR A 445 2.06 -44.31 2.33
N PHE A 446 1.51 -43.14 2.65
CA PHE A 446 1.01 -42.83 3.99
C PHE A 446 -0.14 -43.76 4.38
N GLY A 447 -1.11 -43.96 3.48
CA GLY A 447 -2.24 -44.87 3.68
C GLY A 447 -1.79 -46.29 4.04
N PHE A 448 -0.86 -46.88 3.29
CA PHE A 448 -0.33 -48.21 3.60
C PHE A 448 0.50 -48.27 4.89
N ASN A 449 1.21 -47.20 5.25
CA ASN A 449 1.91 -47.15 6.54
C ASN A 449 0.95 -47.25 7.73
N THR A 450 -0.28 -46.72 7.61
CA THR A 450 -1.31 -46.89 8.65
C THR A 450 -1.83 -48.33 8.76
N LEU A 451 -1.64 -49.16 7.73
CA LEU A 451 -2.09 -50.55 7.65
C LEU A 451 -0.99 -51.56 8.01
N LYS A 452 0.21 -51.09 8.39
CA LYS A 452 1.32 -51.98 8.75
C LYS A 452 0.92 -52.92 9.90
N GLY A 453 1.17 -54.22 9.72
CA GLY A 453 0.80 -55.28 10.65
C GLY A 453 -0.64 -55.78 10.51
N GLN A 454 -1.42 -55.24 9.57
CA GLN A 454 -2.77 -55.72 9.27
C GLN A 454 -2.79 -56.64 8.03
N THR A 455 -3.84 -57.44 7.91
CA THR A 455 -4.09 -58.26 6.72
C THR A 455 -5.22 -57.64 5.91
N LEU A 456 -4.96 -57.31 4.64
CA LEU A 456 -5.92 -56.71 3.72
C LEU A 456 -5.88 -57.47 2.39
N GLU A 457 -7.05 -57.87 1.86
CA GLU A 457 -7.18 -58.71 0.65
C GLU A 457 -6.28 -59.96 0.64
N GLY A 458 -6.12 -60.62 1.80
CA GLY A 458 -5.29 -61.84 1.93
C GLY A 458 -3.79 -61.60 2.08
N VAL A 459 -3.33 -60.34 1.94
CA VAL A 459 -1.93 -59.93 2.12
C VAL A 459 -1.70 -59.37 3.52
N SER A 460 -0.83 -60.02 4.30
CA SER A 460 -0.35 -59.49 5.57
C SER A 460 0.77 -58.49 5.33
N ILE A 461 0.54 -57.20 5.63
CA ILE A 461 1.50 -56.13 5.36
C ILE A 461 2.55 -56.07 6.46
N GLU A 462 3.79 -56.41 6.14
CA GLU A 462 4.90 -56.46 7.11
C GLU A 462 5.73 -55.17 7.08
N GLU A 463 6.03 -54.66 5.88
CA GLU A 463 6.84 -53.46 5.69
C GLU A 463 6.40 -52.68 4.44
N ILE A 464 6.53 -51.35 4.51
CA ILE A 464 6.36 -50.45 3.38
C ILE A 464 7.63 -49.61 3.31
N THR A 465 8.24 -49.52 2.12
CA THR A 465 9.49 -48.77 1.93
C THR A 465 9.49 -47.97 0.63
N ASN A 466 9.96 -46.73 0.70
CA ASN A 466 10.24 -45.89 -0.48
C ASN A 466 11.73 -45.94 -0.89
N ASP A 467 12.57 -46.72 -0.19
CA ASP A 467 14.00 -46.87 -0.46
C ASP A 467 14.27 -47.94 -1.54
N ILE A 468 13.79 -47.73 -2.75
CA ILE A 468 13.87 -48.74 -3.83
C ILE A 468 15.31 -48.84 -4.36
N LYS A 469 15.94 -50.01 -4.17
CA LYS A 469 17.30 -50.29 -4.62
C LYS A 469 17.29 -51.09 -5.93
N PRO A 470 18.24 -50.82 -6.86
CA PRO A 470 19.26 -49.76 -6.80
C PRO A 470 18.72 -48.38 -7.20
N LYS A 471 18.96 -47.36 -6.35
CA LYS A 471 18.44 -45.99 -6.56
C LYS A 471 18.80 -45.38 -7.92
N SER A 472 20.04 -45.60 -8.36
CA SER A 472 20.56 -45.09 -9.64
C SER A 472 19.77 -45.61 -10.85
N HIS A 473 19.18 -46.80 -10.74
CA HIS A 473 18.39 -47.42 -11.79
C HIS A 473 16.90 -47.07 -11.63
N ASN A 474 16.38 -47.02 -10.40
CA ASN A 474 14.98 -46.68 -10.15
C ASN A 474 14.65 -45.24 -10.57
N LYS A 475 15.51 -44.26 -10.28
CA LYS A 475 15.26 -42.82 -10.56
C LYS A 475 13.84 -42.36 -10.14
N ASN A 476 13.33 -42.87 -9.02
CA ASN A 476 12.01 -42.58 -8.45
C ASN A 476 10.80 -42.96 -9.32
N PHE A 477 10.94 -43.89 -10.27
CA PHE A 477 9.82 -44.34 -11.09
C PHE A 477 8.93 -45.39 -10.40
N ILE A 478 9.50 -46.23 -9.53
CA ILE A 478 8.73 -47.00 -8.55
C ILE A 478 8.71 -46.15 -7.29
N ASN A 479 7.52 -45.72 -6.87
CA ASN A 479 7.36 -44.77 -5.76
C ASN A 479 7.62 -45.43 -4.42
N PHE A 480 7.05 -46.62 -4.21
CA PHE A 480 7.26 -47.41 -2.99
C PHE A 480 7.04 -48.90 -3.25
N LYS A 481 7.44 -49.72 -2.28
CA LYS A 481 7.32 -51.18 -2.28
C LYS A 481 6.61 -51.62 -1.02
N ILE A 482 5.62 -52.48 -1.19
CA ILE A 482 4.90 -53.16 -0.12
C ILE A 482 5.49 -54.57 0.00
N ILE A 483 5.91 -54.94 1.21
CA ILE A 483 6.46 -56.25 1.54
C ILE A 483 5.50 -56.91 2.53
N GLY A 484 5.07 -58.12 2.20
CA GLY A 484 4.12 -58.85 3.01
C GLY A 484 4.12 -60.34 2.75
N ASN A 485 3.14 -61.01 3.34
CA ASN A 485 2.95 -62.45 3.19
C ASN A 485 1.54 -62.76 2.71
N GLU A 486 1.43 -63.59 1.68
CA GLU A 486 0.18 -64.11 1.16
C GLU A 486 0.28 -65.65 1.12
N ASN A 487 -0.60 -66.32 1.87
CA ASN A 487 -0.65 -67.79 1.93
C ASN A 487 0.71 -68.48 2.22
N GLY A 488 1.55 -67.86 3.05
CA GLY A 488 2.87 -68.38 3.44
C GLY A 488 4.00 -68.04 2.46
N LYS A 489 3.72 -67.27 1.40
CA LYS A 489 4.72 -66.81 0.43
C LYS A 489 4.98 -65.31 0.60
N GLU A 490 6.25 -64.93 0.51
CA GLU A 490 6.64 -63.52 0.50
C GLU A 490 6.15 -62.84 -0.79
N VAL A 491 5.49 -61.71 -0.64
CA VAL A 491 5.00 -60.86 -1.73
C VAL A 491 5.65 -59.49 -1.61
N LYS A 492 6.22 -59.01 -2.72
CA LYS A 492 6.88 -57.71 -2.87
C LYS A 492 6.26 -56.94 -4.02
N ILE A 493 5.32 -56.05 -3.71
CA ILE A 493 4.57 -55.28 -4.69
C ILE A 493 5.26 -53.94 -4.91
N GLY A 494 5.81 -53.71 -6.10
CA GLY A 494 6.25 -52.38 -6.50
C GLY A 494 5.06 -51.55 -6.96
N VAL A 495 4.84 -50.39 -6.35
CA VAL A 495 3.74 -49.48 -6.72
C VAL A 495 4.31 -48.26 -7.41
N ALA A 496 3.76 -47.95 -8.59
CA ALA A 496 4.11 -46.75 -9.34
C ALA A 496 2.85 -45.96 -9.71
N VAL A 497 2.87 -44.66 -9.43
CA VAL A 497 1.78 -43.72 -9.73
C VAL A 497 2.24 -42.80 -10.84
N ILE A 498 1.57 -42.83 -11.98
CA ILE A 498 1.93 -41.97 -13.12
C ILE A 498 0.68 -41.28 -13.63
N GLN A 499 0.64 -39.96 -13.54
CA GLN A 499 -0.37 -39.10 -14.15
C GLN A 499 0.18 -38.28 -15.33
N ASP A 500 1.50 -38.23 -15.49
CA ASP A 500 2.22 -37.44 -16.50
C ASP A 500 2.19 -38.04 -17.93
N SER A 501 3.08 -37.51 -18.79
CA SER A 501 3.29 -37.85 -20.19
C SER A 501 3.56 -39.35 -20.48
N GLN A 502 3.31 -39.75 -21.72
CA GLN A 502 3.60 -41.09 -22.25
C GLN A 502 5.09 -41.49 -22.13
N PHE A 503 6.01 -40.53 -22.16
CA PHE A 503 7.44 -40.80 -22.00
C PHE A 503 7.75 -41.31 -20.58
N THR A 504 7.19 -40.66 -19.56
CA THR A 504 7.32 -41.04 -18.15
C THR A 504 6.70 -42.41 -17.90
N LEU A 505 5.53 -42.69 -18.52
CA LEU A 505 4.86 -43.99 -18.44
C LEU A 505 5.74 -45.13 -18.96
N ASN A 506 6.36 -44.98 -20.14
CA ASN A 506 7.23 -46.01 -20.71
C ASN A 506 8.44 -46.30 -19.82
N ALA A 507 9.07 -45.24 -19.29
CA ALA A 507 10.21 -45.38 -18.39
C ALA A 507 9.82 -46.06 -17.07
N CYS A 508 8.63 -45.77 -16.56
CA CYS A 508 8.07 -46.41 -15.39
C CYS A 508 7.80 -47.91 -15.63
N LEU A 509 7.03 -48.25 -16.67
CA LEU A 509 6.65 -49.62 -16.97
C LEU A 509 7.86 -50.54 -17.23
N ARG A 510 8.92 -50.04 -17.88
CA ARG A 510 10.17 -50.81 -18.05
C ARG A 510 10.79 -51.24 -16.71
N ARG A 511 10.69 -50.38 -15.68
CA ARG A 511 11.22 -50.67 -14.34
C ARG A 511 10.26 -51.53 -13.55
N LEU A 512 8.96 -51.25 -13.67
CA LEU A 512 7.92 -52.03 -13.02
C LEU A 512 7.92 -53.49 -13.52
N ASN A 513 8.29 -53.75 -14.78
CA ASN A 513 8.48 -55.11 -15.33
C ASN A 513 9.81 -55.79 -14.95
N ASP A 514 10.77 -55.05 -14.38
CA ASP A 514 12.09 -55.57 -14.01
C ASP A 514 12.12 -56.11 -12.57
N TYR A 515 11.44 -57.25 -12.38
CA TYR A 515 11.29 -57.88 -11.06
C TYR A 515 12.61 -58.33 -10.45
N HIS A 516 13.60 -58.69 -11.27
CA HIS A 516 14.90 -59.15 -10.79
C HIS A 516 15.72 -57.99 -10.22
N THR A 517 15.83 -56.87 -10.93
CA THR A 517 16.66 -55.74 -10.50
C THR A 517 16.11 -55.07 -9.23
N PHE A 518 14.77 -54.99 -9.10
CA PHE A 518 14.12 -54.28 -7.99
C PHE A 518 13.59 -55.20 -6.88
N ASP A 519 13.82 -56.51 -6.99
CA ASP A 519 13.37 -57.53 -6.03
C ASP A 519 11.85 -57.39 -5.77
N LEU A 520 11.09 -57.57 -6.86
CA LEU A 520 9.63 -57.54 -6.88
C LEU A 520 9.08 -58.94 -7.20
N THR A 521 7.92 -59.25 -6.65
CA THR A 521 7.12 -60.40 -7.07
C THR A 521 5.91 -59.96 -7.89
N ARG A 522 5.53 -58.68 -7.79
CA ARG A 522 4.38 -58.08 -8.48
C ARG A 522 4.63 -56.59 -8.73
N GLY A 523 4.12 -56.07 -9.84
CA GLY A 523 4.13 -54.64 -10.15
C GLY A 523 2.70 -54.12 -10.26
N CYS A 524 2.45 -52.93 -9.71
CA CYS A 524 1.15 -52.28 -9.72
C CYS A 524 1.29 -50.85 -10.27
N LEU A 525 0.64 -50.56 -11.40
CA LEU A 525 0.54 -49.23 -11.96
C LEU A 525 -0.76 -48.59 -11.49
N VAL A 526 -0.69 -47.44 -10.82
CA VAL A 526 -1.85 -46.61 -10.48
C VAL A 526 -1.92 -45.45 -11.47
N ARG A 527 -2.97 -45.42 -12.30
CA ARG A 527 -3.18 -44.38 -13.33
C ARG A 527 -4.66 -44.27 -13.68
N SER A 528 -5.12 -43.06 -13.97
CA SER A 528 -6.52 -42.82 -14.35
C SER A 528 -6.88 -43.56 -15.63
N LYS A 529 -8.02 -44.23 -15.65
CA LYS A 529 -8.52 -45.02 -16.77
C LYS A 529 -8.62 -44.23 -18.06
N SER A 530 -9.11 -42.99 -18.01
CA SER A 530 -9.19 -42.10 -19.17
C SER A 530 -7.85 -41.92 -19.90
N LYS A 531 -6.73 -41.91 -19.16
CA LYS A 531 -5.39 -41.79 -19.73
C LYS A 531 -4.85 -43.11 -20.30
N ILE A 532 -5.38 -44.24 -19.85
CA ILE A 532 -5.08 -45.57 -20.41
C ILE A 532 -5.88 -45.77 -21.70
N GLU A 533 -7.16 -45.41 -21.72
CA GLU A 533 -8.04 -45.49 -22.89
C GLU A 533 -7.53 -44.64 -24.08
N GLN A 534 -6.83 -43.54 -23.79
CA GLN A 534 -6.17 -42.68 -24.80
C GLN A 534 -4.83 -43.20 -25.32
N MET A 535 -4.34 -44.34 -24.84
CA MET A 535 -3.11 -44.92 -25.38
C MET A 535 -3.31 -45.32 -26.84
N LYS A 536 -2.29 -45.86 -27.51
CA LYS A 536 -2.47 -46.51 -28.82
C LYS A 536 -2.00 -47.93 -28.70
N LYS A 537 -2.71 -48.90 -29.29
CA LYS A 537 -2.33 -50.33 -29.20
C LYS A 537 -0.92 -50.59 -29.77
N ARG A 538 -0.50 -49.77 -30.73
CA ARG A 538 0.83 -49.83 -31.35
C ARG A 538 1.94 -49.17 -30.52
N SER A 539 1.58 -48.38 -29.50
CA SER A 539 2.54 -47.67 -28.66
C SER A 539 3.40 -48.63 -27.83
N GLU A 540 4.62 -48.20 -27.52
CA GLU A 540 5.52 -48.95 -26.64
C GLU A 540 4.92 -49.11 -25.23
N GLY A 541 4.20 -48.09 -24.75
CA GLY A 541 3.55 -48.12 -23.45
C GLY A 541 2.50 -49.21 -23.34
N TYR A 542 1.68 -49.41 -24.37
CA TYR A 542 0.67 -50.47 -24.38
C TYR A 542 1.32 -51.85 -24.33
N LYS A 543 2.42 -52.08 -25.07
CA LYS A 543 3.16 -53.35 -25.04
C LYS A 543 3.78 -53.65 -23.68
N LEU A 544 4.33 -52.63 -23.01
CA LEU A 544 4.92 -52.78 -21.69
C LEU A 544 3.84 -53.00 -20.61
N LEU A 545 2.67 -52.37 -20.77
CA LEU A 545 1.52 -52.59 -19.89
C LEU A 545 0.94 -54.01 -20.08
N ASP A 546 0.85 -54.47 -21.32
CA ASP A 546 0.45 -55.85 -21.64
C ASP A 546 1.44 -56.87 -21.05
N GLU A 547 2.74 -56.60 -21.15
CA GLU A 547 3.75 -57.42 -20.49
C GLU A 547 3.57 -57.46 -18.96
N LEU A 548 3.30 -56.31 -18.33
CA LEU A 548 3.07 -56.23 -16.89
C LEU A 548 1.89 -57.12 -16.47
N ILE A 549 0.74 -56.93 -17.12
CA ILE A 549 -0.53 -57.54 -16.70
C ILE A 549 -0.61 -59.02 -17.13
N VAL A 550 -0.39 -59.31 -18.41
CA VAL A 550 -0.67 -60.64 -18.98
C VAL A 550 0.49 -61.61 -18.74
N ARG A 551 1.74 -61.14 -18.76
CA ARG A 551 2.92 -62.03 -18.71
C ARG A 551 3.60 -62.08 -17.34
N LYS A 552 3.54 -61.00 -16.58
CA LYS A 552 4.25 -60.86 -15.29
C LYS A 552 3.31 -60.94 -14.09
N GLY A 553 2.00 -60.95 -14.29
CA GLY A 553 1.02 -61.02 -13.19
C GLY A 553 0.97 -59.75 -12.35
N GLY A 554 1.27 -58.60 -12.96
CA GLY A 554 1.05 -57.28 -12.39
C GLY A 554 -0.36 -56.75 -12.65
N GLU A 555 -0.62 -55.53 -12.20
CA GLU A 555 -1.95 -54.93 -12.25
C GLU A 555 -1.92 -53.45 -12.64
N HIS A 556 -2.98 -53.00 -13.30
CA HIS A 556 -3.32 -51.59 -13.44
C HIS A 556 -4.53 -51.28 -12.58
N VAL A 557 -4.38 -50.31 -11.68
CA VAL A 557 -5.43 -49.84 -10.79
C VAL A 557 -5.89 -48.46 -11.24
N ASP A 558 -7.20 -48.32 -11.46
CA ASP A 558 -7.81 -47.05 -11.82
C ASP A 558 -7.77 -46.06 -10.66
N LEU A 559 -7.34 -44.83 -10.93
CA LEU A 559 -7.34 -43.76 -9.95
C LEU A 559 -8.71 -43.07 -9.94
N ILE A 560 -9.56 -43.48 -9.00
CA ILE A 560 -10.91 -42.91 -8.84
C ILE A 560 -10.91 -41.83 -7.74
N GLU A 561 -11.40 -40.65 -8.08
CA GLU A 561 -11.35 -39.43 -7.25
C GLU A 561 -11.85 -39.65 -5.81
N ASN A 562 -13.03 -40.24 -5.65
CA ASN A 562 -13.65 -40.45 -4.34
C ASN A 562 -12.91 -41.48 -3.48
N GLN A 563 -12.05 -42.32 -4.07
CA GLN A 563 -11.27 -43.31 -3.35
C GLN A 563 -9.91 -42.74 -2.89
N ILE A 564 -9.27 -41.90 -3.71
CA ILE A 564 -8.00 -41.26 -3.34
C ILE A 564 -8.19 -40.05 -2.41
N ARG A 565 -9.33 -39.35 -2.49
CA ARG A 565 -9.59 -38.13 -1.72
C ARG A 565 -9.41 -38.31 -0.20
N PRO A 566 -10.00 -39.34 0.45
CA PRO A 566 -9.79 -39.55 1.89
C PRO A 566 -8.31 -39.70 2.26
N LEU A 567 -7.49 -40.33 1.40
CA LEU A 567 -6.06 -40.54 1.64
C LEU A 567 -5.26 -39.25 1.55
N ILE A 568 -5.60 -38.37 0.62
CA ILE A 568 -5.00 -37.04 0.50
C ILE A 568 -5.36 -36.18 1.71
N VAL A 569 -6.62 -36.26 2.18
CA VAL A 569 -7.09 -35.50 3.34
C VAL A 569 -6.34 -35.93 4.61
N ILE A 570 -6.23 -37.23 4.91
CA ILE A 570 -5.51 -37.68 6.10
C ILE A 570 -4.00 -37.35 6.05
N LEU A 571 -3.38 -37.37 4.87
CA LEU A 571 -2.00 -36.92 4.69
C LEU A 571 -1.87 -35.41 4.96
N ALA A 572 -2.82 -34.60 4.49
CA ALA A 572 -2.83 -33.16 4.75
C ALA A 572 -3.00 -32.85 6.24
N ILE A 573 -3.87 -33.58 6.95
CA ILE A 573 -4.03 -33.47 8.40
C ILE A 573 -2.72 -33.83 9.10
N TYR A 574 -2.06 -34.93 8.71
CA TYR A 574 -0.80 -35.35 9.29
C TYR A 574 0.31 -34.31 9.11
N ASN A 575 0.41 -33.70 7.94
CA ASN A 575 1.38 -32.64 7.66
C ASN A 575 1.07 -31.34 8.43
N LYS A 576 -0.19 -31.11 8.79
CA LYS A 576 -0.67 -29.93 9.53
C LYS A 576 -1.02 -30.24 11.00
N LYS A 577 -0.49 -31.32 11.56
CA LYS A 577 -0.83 -31.79 12.93
C LYS A 577 -0.65 -30.74 14.03
N GLU A 578 0.33 -29.84 13.89
CA GLU A 578 0.54 -28.71 14.81
C GLU A 578 -0.62 -27.69 14.78
N LYS A 579 -1.15 -27.37 13.58
CA LYS A 579 -2.30 -26.46 13.39
C LYS A 579 -3.55 -26.99 14.09
N TYR A 580 -3.73 -28.31 14.09
CA TYR A 580 -4.91 -28.98 14.67
C TYR A 580 -4.67 -29.48 16.09
N GLN A 581 -3.48 -29.26 16.67
CA GLN A 581 -3.09 -29.75 18.00
C GLN A 581 -3.37 -31.26 18.16
N LEU A 582 -2.95 -32.03 17.15
CA LEU A 582 -3.04 -33.49 17.12
C LEU A 582 -1.64 -34.09 17.20
N THR A 583 -1.48 -35.18 17.95
CA THR A 583 -0.25 -35.99 17.94
C THR A 583 -0.30 -37.03 16.82
N GLU A 584 0.85 -37.58 16.45
CA GLU A 584 0.91 -38.66 15.45
C GLU A 584 0.10 -39.88 15.90
N ASP A 585 0.27 -40.32 17.15
CA ASP A 585 -0.48 -41.46 17.70
C ASP A 585 -2.01 -41.25 17.64
N GLN A 586 -2.49 -40.04 17.95
CA GLN A 586 -3.91 -39.70 17.88
C GLN A 586 -4.45 -39.80 16.44
N ILE A 587 -3.68 -39.32 15.46
CA ILE A 587 -4.07 -39.39 14.05
C ILE A 587 -4.17 -40.85 13.61
N PHE A 588 -3.18 -41.68 13.95
CA PHE A 588 -3.16 -43.10 13.58
C PHE A 588 -4.28 -43.88 14.28
N GLU A 589 -4.54 -43.62 15.56
CA GLU A 589 -5.63 -44.24 16.32
C GLU A 589 -7.00 -43.89 15.70
N ILE A 590 -7.24 -42.63 15.35
CA ILE A 590 -8.51 -42.19 14.75
C ILE A 590 -8.70 -42.80 13.36
N ILE A 591 -7.65 -42.80 12.52
CA ILE A 591 -7.68 -43.44 11.19
C ILE A 591 -8.05 -44.92 11.30
N SER A 592 -7.43 -45.63 12.24
CA SER A 592 -7.70 -47.05 12.47
C SER A 592 -9.11 -47.29 13.02
N LYS A 593 -9.55 -46.51 14.03
CA LYS A 593 -10.86 -46.67 14.68
C LYS A 593 -12.02 -46.40 13.72
N ASN A 594 -11.84 -45.46 12.79
CA ASN A 594 -12.84 -45.12 11.77
C ASN A 594 -12.67 -45.93 10.47
N ASN A 595 -11.73 -46.89 10.42
CA ASN A 595 -11.41 -47.71 9.25
C ASN A 595 -11.16 -46.90 7.96
N ILE A 596 -10.64 -45.67 8.05
CA ILE A 596 -10.52 -44.75 6.89
C ILE A 596 -9.65 -45.37 5.79
N THR A 597 -8.55 -46.01 6.17
CA THR A 597 -7.65 -46.71 5.25
C THR A 597 -8.02 -48.17 5.07
N PHE A 598 -8.53 -48.84 6.10
CA PHE A 598 -8.92 -50.26 6.03
C PHE A 598 -10.08 -50.50 5.07
N ASP A 599 -11.07 -49.59 5.01
CA ASP A 599 -12.22 -49.68 4.10
C ASP A 599 -11.98 -48.97 2.76
N ASN A 600 -10.78 -48.41 2.54
CA ASN A 600 -10.46 -47.70 1.31
C ASN A 600 -10.36 -48.66 0.11
N LEU A 601 -11.24 -48.49 -0.87
CA LEU A 601 -11.32 -49.36 -2.05
C LEU A 601 -10.05 -49.33 -2.91
N LEU A 602 -9.36 -48.19 -3.00
CA LEU A 602 -8.13 -48.08 -3.80
C LEU A 602 -6.97 -48.85 -3.17
N LEU A 603 -6.85 -48.83 -1.83
CA LEU A 603 -5.83 -49.62 -1.13
C LEU A 603 -6.12 -51.12 -1.21
N LYS A 604 -7.39 -51.53 -1.16
CA LYS A 604 -7.81 -52.92 -1.38
C LYS A 604 -7.46 -53.39 -2.78
N GLU A 605 -7.81 -52.61 -3.80
CA GLU A 605 -7.55 -52.94 -5.21
C GLU A 605 -6.05 -53.07 -5.52
N ILE A 606 -5.17 -52.28 -4.89
CA ILE A 606 -3.71 -52.43 -5.06
C ILE A 606 -3.19 -53.77 -4.49
N LEU A 607 -3.87 -54.32 -3.48
CA LEU A 607 -3.49 -55.57 -2.82
C LEU A 607 -4.21 -56.80 -3.37
N SER A 608 -5.35 -56.64 -4.05
CA SER A 608 -6.13 -57.76 -4.58
C SER A 608 -5.37 -58.63 -5.58
N ASP A 609 -5.97 -59.79 -5.88
CA ASP A 609 -5.47 -60.68 -6.93
C ASP A 609 -5.60 -60.01 -8.31
N PRO A 610 -4.52 -59.97 -9.14
CA PRO A 610 -4.54 -59.30 -10.42
C PRO A 610 -5.63 -59.81 -11.35
N SER A 611 -6.46 -58.89 -11.85
CA SER A 611 -7.59 -59.24 -12.72
C SER A 611 -7.19 -59.81 -14.10
N GLY A 612 -5.95 -59.55 -14.55
CA GLY A 612 -5.41 -60.03 -15.83
C GLY A 612 -6.02 -59.39 -17.08
N ASN A 613 -6.90 -58.39 -16.93
CA ASN A 613 -7.62 -57.74 -18.03
C ASN A 613 -6.98 -56.40 -18.41
N ILE A 614 -6.83 -56.13 -19.70
CA ILE A 614 -6.38 -54.83 -20.24
C ILE A 614 -7.60 -54.11 -20.82
N ILE A 615 -7.75 -52.81 -20.51
CA ILE A 615 -8.82 -51.94 -21.01
C ILE A 615 -8.66 -51.71 -22.53
N GLU A 616 -9.77 -51.64 -23.29
CA GLU A 616 -9.74 -51.34 -24.73
C GLU A 616 -9.33 -49.88 -25.01
N VAL A 617 -8.59 -49.67 -26.09
CA VAL A 617 -7.89 -48.41 -26.44
C VAL A 617 -8.26 -48.01 -27.89
N ASP A 618 -8.48 -46.71 -28.14
CA ASP A 618 -9.04 -46.13 -29.38
C ASP A 618 -7.97 -45.75 -30.44
N ASP A 619 -8.30 -45.83 -31.74
CA ASP A 619 -7.34 -45.97 -32.87
C ASP A 619 -7.41 -44.84 -33.96
N GLU A 620 -7.60 -43.55 -33.61
CA GLU A 620 -7.58 -42.44 -34.60
C GLU A 620 -6.40 -41.43 -34.40
N ASP A 621 -5.68 -41.12 -35.49
CA ASP A 621 -4.53 -40.20 -35.59
C ASP A 621 -4.96 -38.89 -36.29
N ASP A 622 -4.65 -37.70 -35.73
CA ASP A 622 -4.83 -36.42 -36.43
C ASP A 622 -3.62 -35.48 -36.30
N LEU A 623 -3.28 -34.83 -37.42
CA LEU A 623 -2.04 -34.10 -37.73
C LEU A 623 -2.37 -32.65 -38.10
N SER A 624 -2.24 -31.70 -37.17
CA SER A 624 -2.23 -30.26 -37.51
C SER A 624 -1.68 -29.43 -36.36
N ASP A 625 -0.45 -28.92 -36.49
CA ASP A 625 0.03 -27.69 -35.84
C ASP A 625 1.48 -27.40 -36.27
N LEU A 626 1.61 -26.81 -37.46
CA LEU A 626 2.83 -26.16 -37.93
C LEU A 626 2.36 -24.94 -38.75
N PHE A 627 3.07 -23.83 -38.60
CA PHE A 627 2.92 -22.51 -39.25
C PHE A 627 2.13 -21.45 -38.45
N GLY A 628 2.91 -20.58 -37.78
CA GLY A 628 2.51 -19.23 -37.38
C GLY A 628 3.55 -18.23 -37.90
N ASP A 629 3.08 -17.23 -38.63
CA ASP A 629 3.87 -16.19 -39.33
C ASP A 629 4.11 -14.93 -38.47
N SER A 630 5.21 -14.25 -38.79
CA SER A 630 5.73 -12.97 -38.28
C SER A 630 5.15 -11.74 -38.98
N GLU A 631 5.19 -10.55 -38.37
CA GLU A 631 5.41 -9.26 -39.08
C GLU A 631 5.75 -8.08 -38.12
N ASP A 632 6.75 -7.28 -38.52
CA ASP A 632 7.26 -6.02 -37.93
C ASP A 632 6.67 -4.78 -38.64
N ILE A 633 6.57 -3.61 -37.97
CA ILE A 633 6.43 -2.29 -38.63
C ILE A 633 7.18 -1.18 -37.86
N ASP A 634 8.02 -0.43 -38.59
CA ASP A 634 8.75 0.80 -38.21
C ASP A 634 7.90 2.10 -38.31
N VAL A 635 8.28 3.15 -37.58
CA VAL A 635 7.76 4.54 -37.71
C VAL A 635 8.90 5.54 -37.61
N ASP A 636 8.88 6.61 -38.42
CA ASP A 636 9.84 7.70 -38.32
C ASP A 636 9.27 9.10 -38.71
N ILE A 637 9.92 10.13 -38.13
CA ILE A 637 10.16 11.54 -38.55
C ILE A 637 9.29 12.73 -38.05
N SER A 638 10.08 13.71 -37.55
CA SER A 638 10.03 15.17 -37.20
C SER A 638 8.97 16.13 -37.83
N GLU A 639 8.85 17.46 -37.55
CA GLU A 639 9.79 18.55 -37.19
C GLU A 639 9.06 19.86 -36.73
N VAL A 640 9.81 20.96 -36.60
CA VAL A 640 9.68 22.18 -35.75
C VAL A 640 9.11 23.44 -36.46
N GLY A 641 8.67 24.47 -35.70
CA GLY A 641 8.63 25.88 -36.15
C GLY A 641 8.48 26.92 -35.00
N ASP A 642 9.27 28.01 -35.03
CA ASP A 642 9.37 29.15 -34.05
C ASP A 642 8.69 30.44 -34.59
N GLU A 643 8.08 31.26 -33.72
CA GLU A 643 8.11 32.75 -33.73
C GLU A 643 7.51 33.35 -32.44
N ASP A 644 8.09 34.46 -31.92
CA ASP A 644 7.55 35.59 -31.08
C ASP A 644 8.26 35.98 -29.73
N ASN A 645 8.27 37.28 -29.47
CA ASN A 645 9.05 37.98 -28.42
C ASN A 645 8.61 37.77 -26.96
N LEU A 646 7.83 36.73 -26.73
CA LEU A 646 7.49 36.09 -25.46
C LEU A 646 6.82 34.75 -25.76
N SER A 647 6.34 34.52 -27.00
CA SER A 647 5.83 33.22 -27.44
C SER A 647 6.87 32.10 -27.28
N ASP A 648 8.17 32.39 -27.38
CA ASP A 648 9.21 31.38 -27.08
C ASP A 648 8.98 30.78 -25.68
N LEU A 649 8.38 31.55 -24.77
CA LEU A 649 7.92 31.10 -23.44
C LEU A 649 6.41 30.79 -23.39
N LEU A 650 5.57 31.58 -24.07
CA LEU A 650 4.10 31.57 -23.97
C LEU A 650 3.37 30.70 -25.02
N GLY A 651 4.07 30.11 -25.97
CA GLY A 651 3.49 29.40 -27.12
C GLY A 651 3.34 30.31 -28.32
#